data_AF-A0A9D8QEX9-F1
#
_entry.id   AF-A0A9D8QEX9-F1
#
_cell.length_a   1.000
_cell.length_b   1.000
_cell.length_c   1.000
_cell.angle_alpha   90.00
_cell.angle_beta   90.00
_cell.angle_gamma   90.00
#
_symmetry.space_group_name_H-M   'P 1'
#
loop_
_entity.id
_entity.type
_entity.pdbx_description
1 polymer ?
#
loop_
_entity_poly.entity_id
_entity_poly.type
_entity_poly.pdbx_seq_one_letter_code
_entity_poly.pdbx_strand_id
1 'polypeptide(L)'
;MAGLLVKVRGDAKAFQKQAAAAGPVVELILTVPAAATGRGVAASGQSTWFKIGAGISAENAWDDAHAILGNAAGFGASDSAQIEAVEPEIEQKWLAESPGDAARAGALRGAAANLCAFDDQDGGGGKAVVPRRVAWNLDDDFSRLSRARDKVGTAQQKIRIAHLDTGYDPDHVTLPRHLLTALQANFVAGEDPKDAVDRIPPGGSPFANPGHGTGTLSLLAGNRINKPPGFPGFEDFLGGAPLAEIIPIRIADWVVRFTTGTIVQGIEHARRNGAHVLSMSMGGVTSQALTDAVNLAYDEGLLLVTAGGNNISGAPSPKTIVYPARYKRVIAACGVMGDGRAYTGLSPFTMQGNFGPREKMDTAIGAYTPNVPWAQIHCGGIVDMNGAGTSAATPQVAAAAALWLAYHWAVVKAYPKAWMRIEATRKALFEAAAKSTARMDVAETFEKIGQGVLNAEAALAIAPARAGDLTKLPPSDPSWPWLSLLFGQGGVELAAGADQRRRAMFALELTQMAQRVAAVEQALPSPERPVDAIGPAERNRYLEAALDAGNPSKALRAELEQHLGRQAAAAPAAAPARVHRIRRKIVEPGAPPRRLRVFALDPSMAKRLDTLPVNETVLTLPWDDHPEAGADAPGPLRPGPVGEYLEVVDIDPASGKAYDPIDLNHPWLLAQNGVAPSEGNPKFHQQMVYAVAMKTIGAFEKALGRRALWAPLRRRKADGSYVGELPVRRLRIYPHALRAANAYYSPDKVALLFGYFPAASKQGDATAPGSMIFSCLSSDIISHEMSHALLDGLHRRFQENSNPDVAAFHEGFADIVAIFQHFTIPELVRFEIGRARGRLNAATMLAGLAAQFGEGRGIGGALRNYLGEETRSRRYATTTEPHDRGEILVLAVYDAFLAIVQRRTADLIRLATGGSGILPSGALHPDLVDRLGDETCKAADQVLRMCIRALDYCPAVDITFEEYLRAIITADVDLVPDDPFGYRVAFMEAFRARGIPMRSVRTVSTESLTWNTPEINDPPWVAKAFAGIDFDLERRASHHELVLANEDNRWTLWRMLDQAFAADPEACRDLGLEPKLPRFDAHGRIASPAKSATTFEVFSVRPAQRIGPDGTLQRTIVAVVHQRRPVPFDGKDVANGFFWFRSGATLILDANGGKPVIRYAVVKNADSQRRLEEQMRMETGGGPASLRSLYFGGLDREPFAMMHAERGEHDHG
;
A
#
# COMPACT_ATOMS: atom_id res chain seq x y z
N MET A 1 12.07 -14.67 10.93
CA MET A 1 13.20 -15.62 10.87
C MET A 1 12.78 -16.85 11.65
N ALA A 2 13.01 -18.06 11.12
CA ALA A 2 12.69 -19.29 11.86
C ALA A 2 13.68 -19.45 13.04
N GLY A 3 13.16 -19.69 14.23
CA GLY A 3 13.94 -19.98 15.43
C GLY A 3 13.95 -21.47 15.74
N LEU A 4 14.78 -21.88 16.71
CA LEU A 4 14.78 -23.23 17.30
C LEU A 4 14.52 -23.12 18.80
N LEU A 5 13.80 -24.10 19.35
CA LEU A 5 13.59 -24.27 20.78
C LEU A 5 14.50 -25.40 21.28
N VAL A 6 15.30 -25.12 22.31
CA VAL A 6 16.29 -26.06 22.84
C VAL A 6 16.11 -26.20 24.35
N LYS A 7 15.90 -27.42 24.82
CA LYS A 7 15.85 -27.77 26.25
C LYS A 7 17.22 -28.21 26.73
N VAL A 8 17.71 -27.58 27.78
CA VAL A 8 19.03 -27.85 28.36
C VAL A 8 18.91 -28.14 29.85
N ARG A 9 19.51 -29.25 30.30
CA ARG A 9 19.64 -29.60 31.71
C ARG A 9 21.00 -29.19 32.24
N GLY A 10 21.04 -28.66 33.47
CA GLY A 10 22.28 -28.29 34.15
C GLY A 10 22.52 -26.79 34.18
N ASP A 11 23.77 -26.35 33.96
CA ASP A 11 24.14 -24.92 34.03
C ASP A 11 23.61 -24.14 32.81
N ALA A 12 22.37 -23.68 32.94
CA ALA A 12 21.67 -22.88 31.94
C ALA A 12 22.39 -21.57 31.60
N LYS A 13 23.09 -20.95 32.57
CA LYS A 13 23.83 -19.68 32.34
C LYS A 13 25.10 -19.93 31.52
N ALA A 14 25.81 -21.01 31.81
CA ALA A 14 26.97 -21.41 31.02
C ALA A 14 26.56 -21.72 29.58
N PHE A 15 25.49 -22.50 29.39
CA PHE A 15 24.94 -22.78 28.06
C PHE A 15 24.56 -21.49 27.32
N GLN A 16 23.79 -20.60 27.95
CA GLN A 16 23.36 -19.34 27.33
C GLN A 16 24.55 -18.46 26.91
N LYS A 17 25.57 -18.33 27.77
CA LYS A 17 26.78 -17.54 27.49
C LYS A 17 27.57 -18.13 26.32
N GLN A 18 27.71 -19.46 26.27
CA GLN A 18 28.48 -20.14 25.23
C GLN A 18 27.74 -20.18 23.90
N ALA A 19 26.43 -20.43 23.92
CA ALA A 19 25.57 -20.37 22.75
C ALA A 19 25.49 -18.93 22.19
N ALA A 20 25.42 -17.90 23.03
CA ALA A 20 25.44 -16.49 22.57
C ALA A 20 26.81 -16.11 21.95
N ALA A 21 27.91 -16.66 22.45
CA ALA A 21 29.24 -16.45 21.87
C ALA A 21 29.38 -17.05 20.45
N ALA A 22 28.53 -18.02 20.10
CA ALA A 22 28.48 -18.61 18.76
C ALA A 22 27.64 -17.78 17.74
N GLY A 23 27.12 -16.61 18.13
CA GLY A 23 26.44 -15.66 17.23
C GLY A 23 24.91 -15.52 17.31
N PRO A 24 24.09 -16.48 17.79
CA PRO A 24 22.64 -16.31 17.84
C PRO A 24 22.14 -15.57 19.09
N VAL A 25 20.96 -14.94 18.98
CA VAL A 25 20.19 -14.45 20.14
C VAL A 25 19.66 -15.66 20.91
N VAL A 26 19.96 -15.76 22.21
CA VAL A 26 19.52 -16.87 23.08
C VAL A 26 18.65 -16.33 24.21
N GLU A 27 17.36 -16.62 24.14
CA GLU A 27 16.34 -16.12 25.05
C GLU A 27 15.77 -17.26 25.91
N LEU A 28 15.68 -17.08 27.22
CA LEU A 28 15.05 -18.06 28.13
C LEU A 28 13.53 -17.95 28.03
N ILE A 29 12.85 -19.07 27.77
CA ILE A 29 11.39 -19.08 27.60
C ILE A 29 10.63 -19.88 28.68
N LEU A 30 11.24 -20.91 29.26
CA LEU A 30 10.63 -21.72 30.32
C LEU A 30 11.71 -22.36 31.18
N THR A 31 11.46 -22.47 32.47
CA THR A 31 12.31 -23.20 33.41
C THR A 31 11.51 -24.31 34.04
N VAL A 32 11.94 -25.56 33.83
CA VAL A 32 11.31 -26.76 34.37
C VAL A 32 12.09 -27.20 35.61
N PRO A 33 11.48 -27.16 36.81
CA PRO A 33 12.13 -27.60 38.04
C PRO A 33 12.53 -29.08 37.96
N ALA A 34 13.58 -29.44 38.71
CA ALA A 34 13.94 -30.83 38.97
C ALA A 34 12.69 -31.57 39.50
N ALA A 35 12.27 -32.63 38.81
CA ALA A 35 11.17 -33.44 39.30
C ALA A 35 11.60 -34.07 40.63
N ALA A 36 10.93 -33.73 41.73
CA ALA A 36 11.04 -34.48 42.97
C ALA A 36 10.37 -35.85 42.73
N THR A 37 11.09 -36.77 42.09
CA THR A 37 10.59 -38.11 41.80
C THR A 37 10.56 -38.91 43.10
N GLY A 38 9.34 -39.23 43.54
CA GLY A 38 9.14 -40.47 44.24
C GLY A 38 9.59 -41.62 43.34
N ARG A 39 10.54 -42.41 43.85
CA ARG A 39 11.07 -43.70 43.35
C ARG A 39 12.01 -43.65 42.14
N GLY A 40 13.31 -43.65 42.47
CA GLY A 40 14.21 -44.67 41.95
C GLY A 40 15.09 -44.36 40.74
N VAL A 41 15.19 -43.10 40.30
CA VAL A 41 16.13 -42.70 39.24
C VAL A 41 16.80 -41.39 39.67
N ALA A 42 18.12 -41.28 39.44
CA ALA A 42 18.99 -40.19 39.87
C ALA A 42 18.33 -38.81 39.76
N ALA A 43 18.55 -37.95 40.78
CA ALA A 43 18.02 -36.59 40.85
C ALA A 43 18.23 -35.86 39.50
N SER A 44 17.16 -35.68 38.73
CA SER A 44 17.25 -34.97 37.47
C SER A 44 17.48 -33.49 37.78
N GLY A 45 18.58 -32.92 37.27
CA GLY A 45 18.85 -31.49 37.39
C GLY A 45 17.72 -30.65 36.77
N GLN A 46 17.65 -29.37 37.16
CA GLN A 46 16.75 -28.38 36.57
C GLN A 46 17.00 -28.26 35.05
N SER A 47 15.92 -28.17 34.27
CA SER A 47 15.99 -27.99 32.81
C SER A 47 15.45 -26.62 32.40
N THR A 48 16.03 -26.02 31.37
CA THR A 48 15.66 -24.70 30.86
C THR A 48 15.46 -24.76 29.35
N TRP A 49 14.35 -24.23 28.87
CA TRP A 49 14.08 -24.01 27.47
C TRP A 49 14.59 -22.66 27.03
N PHE A 50 15.33 -22.66 25.93
CA PHE A 50 15.82 -21.49 25.24
C PHE A 50 15.22 -21.40 23.85
N LYS A 51 14.85 -20.19 23.44
CA LYS A 51 14.64 -19.81 22.06
C LYS A 51 15.95 -19.30 21.49
N ILE A 52 16.38 -19.89 20.37
CA ILE A 52 17.63 -19.55 19.69
C ILE A 52 17.28 -18.96 18.33
N GLY A 53 17.65 -17.69 18.11
CA GLY A 53 17.49 -17.01 16.82
C GLY A 53 18.61 -17.40 15.88
N ALA A 54 18.32 -18.21 14.85
CA ALA A 54 19.34 -18.75 13.95
C ALA A 54 19.12 -18.33 12.48
N GLY A 55 20.22 -18.05 11.78
CA GLY A 55 20.31 -17.93 10.33
C GLY A 55 20.19 -19.30 9.67
N ILE A 56 18.97 -19.78 9.54
CA ILE A 56 18.63 -21.14 9.09
C ILE A 56 18.57 -21.19 7.56
N SER A 57 19.28 -22.16 6.95
CA SER A 57 19.44 -22.30 5.49
C SER A 57 18.84 -23.58 4.89
N ALA A 58 18.15 -24.42 5.67
CA ALA A 58 17.57 -25.67 5.15
C ALA A 58 16.14 -25.47 4.63
N GLU A 59 15.74 -26.28 3.63
CA GLU A 59 14.37 -26.32 3.10
C GLU A 59 13.35 -26.87 4.14
N ASN A 60 13.83 -27.58 5.17
CA ASN A 60 13.02 -28.12 6.27
C ASN A 60 13.64 -27.77 7.63
N ALA A 61 12.91 -27.03 8.49
CA ALA A 61 13.39 -26.59 9.80
C ALA A 61 13.71 -27.73 10.80
N TRP A 62 13.15 -28.93 10.57
CA TRP A 62 13.52 -30.11 11.37
C TRP A 62 14.93 -30.61 11.05
N ASP A 63 15.46 -30.35 9.84
CA ASP A 63 16.86 -30.70 9.52
C ASP A 63 17.84 -29.90 10.40
N ASP A 64 17.55 -28.62 10.66
CA ASP A 64 18.38 -27.78 11.52
C ASP A 64 18.29 -28.22 12.99
N ALA A 65 17.09 -28.59 13.45
CA ALA A 65 16.90 -29.18 14.78
C ALA A 65 17.74 -30.45 14.95
N HIS A 66 17.74 -31.34 13.95
CA HIS A 66 18.56 -32.57 13.97
C HIS A 66 20.06 -32.28 13.87
N ALA A 67 20.46 -31.21 13.17
CA ALA A 67 21.85 -30.77 13.08
C ALA A 67 22.39 -30.27 14.43
N ILE A 68 21.60 -29.48 15.18
CA ILE A 68 21.99 -29.05 16.54
C ILE A 68 22.18 -30.25 17.47
N LEU A 69 21.26 -31.21 17.43
CA LEU A 69 21.41 -32.43 18.24
C LEU A 69 22.68 -33.23 17.84
N GLY A 70 23.02 -33.24 16.55
CA GLY A 70 24.23 -33.90 16.03
C GLY A 70 25.55 -33.17 16.36
N ASN A 71 25.52 -31.84 16.55
CA ASN A 71 26.68 -31.00 16.87
C ASN A 71 26.54 -30.32 18.25
N ALA A 72 26.08 -31.06 19.26
CA ALA A 72 25.78 -30.50 20.58
C ALA A 72 27.00 -29.79 21.22
N ALA A 73 28.22 -30.32 21.05
CA ALA A 73 29.45 -29.74 21.59
C ALA A 73 29.79 -28.38 20.97
N GLY A 74 29.55 -28.20 19.67
CA GLY A 74 29.75 -26.92 18.96
C GLY A 74 28.73 -25.84 19.34
N PHE A 75 27.63 -26.21 20.00
CA PHE A 75 26.53 -25.32 20.38
C PHE A 75 26.47 -25.01 21.88
N GLY A 76 27.57 -25.26 22.60
CA GLY A 76 27.69 -24.95 24.04
C GLY A 76 27.20 -26.04 24.99
N ALA A 77 26.89 -27.25 24.49
CA ALA A 77 26.69 -28.39 25.37
C ALA A 77 28.06 -28.84 25.94
N SER A 78 28.11 -29.01 27.26
CA SER A 78 29.29 -29.44 28.03
C SER A 78 28.88 -30.54 29.01
N ASP A 79 29.83 -31.15 29.71
CA ASP A 79 29.50 -32.11 30.79
C ASP A 79 28.56 -31.50 31.85
N SER A 80 28.64 -30.18 32.05
CA SER A 80 27.78 -29.39 32.96
C SER A 80 26.45 -28.91 32.36
N ALA A 81 26.25 -28.98 31.04
CA ALA A 81 25.03 -28.52 30.36
C ALA A 81 24.67 -29.43 29.17
N GLN A 82 23.61 -30.21 29.30
CA GLN A 82 23.24 -31.26 28.33
C GLN A 82 21.93 -30.94 27.62
N ILE A 83 21.91 -31.05 26.29
CA ILE A 83 20.70 -30.89 25.48
C ILE A 83 19.77 -32.10 25.67
N GLU A 84 18.54 -31.86 26.14
CA GLU A 84 17.50 -32.87 26.36
C GLU A 84 16.50 -32.96 25.20
N ALA A 85 16.18 -31.83 24.55
CA ALA A 85 15.25 -31.77 23.44
C ALA A 85 15.58 -30.60 22.51
N VAL A 86 15.31 -30.76 21.21
CA VAL A 86 15.43 -29.71 20.20
C VAL A 86 14.22 -29.82 19.27
N GLU A 87 13.55 -28.70 19.01
CA GLU A 87 12.42 -28.64 18.09
C GLU A 87 12.38 -27.29 17.35
N PRO A 88 11.79 -27.23 16.15
CA PRO A 88 11.65 -25.98 15.43
C PRO A 88 10.62 -25.04 16.07
N GLU A 89 10.91 -23.75 16.05
CA GLU A 89 9.93 -22.72 16.40
C GLU A 89 8.98 -22.50 15.20
N ILE A 90 7.87 -23.23 15.21
CA ILE A 90 6.88 -23.17 14.14
C ILE A 90 5.98 -21.94 14.32
N GLU A 91 5.95 -21.09 13.29
CA GLU A 91 4.96 -20.02 13.15
C GLU A 91 3.58 -20.65 12.87
N GLN A 92 2.62 -20.34 13.72
CA GLN A 92 1.28 -20.91 13.70
C GLN A 92 0.41 -20.07 12.76
N LYS A 93 0.18 -20.56 11.53
CA LYS A 93 -0.66 -19.89 10.54
C LYS A 93 -2.03 -20.52 10.49
N TRP A 94 -3.06 -19.76 10.86
CA TRP A 94 -4.45 -20.11 10.60
C TRP A 94 -4.97 -19.47 9.32
N LEU A 95 -5.87 -20.17 8.63
CA LEU A 95 -6.56 -19.60 7.49
C LEU A 95 -7.38 -18.39 7.97
N ALA A 96 -7.05 -17.23 7.42
CA ALA A 96 -7.90 -16.06 7.54
C ALA A 96 -9.31 -16.38 7.06
N GLU A 97 -10.27 -15.71 7.70
CA GLU A 97 -11.70 -15.79 7.45
C GLU A 97 -12.03 -15.71 5.95
N SER A 98 -13.05 -16.47 5.55
CA SER A 98 -13.37 -16.74 4.14
C SER A 98 -13.62 -15.46 3.33
N PRO A 99 -13.49 -15.49 1.98
CA PRO A 99 -13.81 -14.37 1.11
C PRO A 99 -15.25 -13.84 1.23
N GLY A 100 -16.18 -14.58 1.85
CA GLY A 100 -17.53 -14.12 2.17
C GLY A 100 -17.59 -13.13 3.33
N ASP A 101 -16.77 -13.33 4.36
CA ASP A 101 -16.54 -12.33 5.41
C ASP A 101 -15.53 -11.28 4.91
N ALA A 102 -14.69 -11.58 3.91
CA ALA A 102 -13.93 -10.58 3.16
C ALA A 102 -14.79 -9.79 2.15
N ALA A 103 -15.98 -10.27 1.79
CA ALA A 103 -17.00 -9.54 1.04
C ALA A 103 -17.86 -8.71 2.00
N ARG A 104 -17.91 -9.04 3.29
CA ARG A 104 -18.35 -8.11 4.35
C ARG A 104 -17.28 -7.12 4.79
N ALA A 105 -16.02 -7.51 4.90
CA ALA A 105 -14.86 -6.63 5.04
C ALA A 105 -14.62 -5.81 3.76
N GLY A 106 -15.06 -6.33 2.62
CA GLY A 106 -15.10 -5.69 1.30
C GLY A 106 -16.32 -4.77 1.13
N ALA A 107 -17.46 -5.13 1.71
CA ALA A 107 -18.60 -4.23 1.88
C ALA A 107 -18.30 -3.13 2.93
N LEU A 108 -17.43 -3.40 3.90
CA LEU A 108 -16.82 -2.42 4.80
C LEU A 108 -15.76 -1.57 4.09
N ARG A 109 -15.14 -2.05 2.99
CA ARG A 109 -14.31 -1.23 2.08
C ARG A 109 -15.14 -0.39 1.09
N GLY A 110 -16.43 -0.72 0.92
CA GLY A 110 -17.45 0.13 0.28
C GLY A 110 -18.14 1.09 1.25
N ALA A 111 -17.77 1.09 2.54
CA ALA A 111 -18.33 1.95 3.55
C ALA A 111 -17.25 2.41 4.56
N ALA A 112 -16.35 3.31 4.13
CA ALA A 112 -15.63 4.19 5.06
C ALA A 112 -16.55 5.24 5.72
N ALA A 113 -17.86 4.98 5.76
CA ALA A 113 -18.84 5.75 6.51
C ALA A 113 -18.99 5.26 7.96
N ASN A 114 -18.38 4.13 8.35
CA ASN A 114 -18.72 3.46 9.61
C ASN A 114 -17.51 2.83 10.35
N LEU A 115 -16.31 3.43 10.29
CA LEU A 115 -15.30 3.14 11.32
C LEU A 115 -15.87 3.62 12.67
N CYS A 116 -15.90 2.74 13.67
CA CYS A 116 -16.58 2.99 14.95
C CYS A 116 -18.10 3.14 14.85
N ALA A 117 -18.73 2.36 13.96
CA ALA A 117 -20.17 2.17 13.96
C ALA A 117 -20.52 0.76 14.42
N PHE A 118 -21.66 0.64 15.09
CA PHE A 118 -22.17 -0.62 15.60
C PHE A 118 -22.57 -1.59 14.47
N ASP A 119 -21.98 -2.79 14.47
CA ASP A 119 -22.40 -3.93 13.67
C ASP A 119 -23.34 -4.85 14.47
N ASP A 120 -24.56 -5.07 13.95
CA ASP A 120 -25.54 -5.97 14.56
C ASP A 120 -25.29 -7.45 14.22
N GLN A 121 -26.06 -8.34 14.84
CA GLN A 121 -25.98 -9.79 14.65
C GLN A 121 -26.17 -10.23 13.20
N ASP A 122 -25.42 -11.26 12.80
CA ASP A 122 -25.46 -11.82 11.46
C ASP A 122 -26.09 -13.22 11.41
N GLY A 123 -27.19 -13.36 10.67
CA GLY A 123 -27.82 -14.67 10.38
C GLY A 123 -27.28 -15.38 9.12
N GLY A 124 -26.35 -14.77 8.41
CA GLY A 124 -25.74 -15.32 7.19
C GLY A 124 -25.07 -16.67 7.42
N GLY A 125 -25.06 -17.53 6.40
CA GLY A 125 -24.42 -18.84 6.46
C GLY A 125 -25.07 -19.84 7.44
N GLY A 126 -26.27 -19.54 7.93
CA GLY A 126 -27.01 -20.37 8.90
C GLY A 126 -26.65 -20.14 10.36
N LYS A 127 -25.89 -19.07 10.66
CA LYS A 127 -25.60 -18.60 12.03
C LYS A 127 -26.92 -18.23 12.72
N ALA A 128 -27.08 -18.60 13.99
CA ALA A 128 -28.27 -18.22 14.75
C ALA A 128 -28.18 -16.78 15.25
N VAL A 129 -29.30 -16.06 15.21
CA VAL A 129 -29.44 -14.73 15.80
C VAL A 129 -30.44 -14.77 16.95
N VAL A 130 -30.25 -13.90 17.93
CA VAL A 130 -31.16 -13.65 19.06
C VAL A 130 -31.68 -12.22 18.95
N PRO A 131 -32.75 -11.98 18.15
CA PRO A 131 -33.18 -10.64 17.80
C PRO A 131 -33.56 -9.81 19.03
N ARG A 132 -33.23 -8.52 19.00
CA ARG A 132 -33.62 -7.51 20.02
C ARG A 132 -33.08 -7.79 21.44
N ARG A 133 -32.08 -8.67 21.60
CA ARG A 133 -31.36 -8.88 22.86
C ARG A 133 -29.87 -8.67 22.64
N VAL A 134 -29.31 -7.67 23.31
CA VAL A 134 -27.87 -7.39 23.33
C VAL A 134 -27.22 -8.10 24.52
N ALA A 135 -25.97 -8.52 24.38
CA ALA A 135 -25.26 -9.31 25.40
C ALA A 135 -26.05 -10.53 25.91
N TRP A 136 -26.89 -11.10 25.04
CA TRP A 136 -27.80 -12.21 25.36
C TRP A 136 -27.07 -13.43 25.94
N ASN A 137 -25.80 -13.63 25.58
CA ASN A 137 -24.99 -14.73 26.08
C ASN A 137 -24.87 -14.75 27.62
N LEU A 138 -25.03 -13.60 28.29
CA LEU A 138 -24.94 -13.47 29.75
C LEU A 138 -26.24 -13.80 30.49
N ASP A 139 -27.37 -13.80 29.78
CA ASP A 139 -28.72 -13.82 30.35
C ASP A 139 -29.12 -15.20 30.94
N ASP A 140 -30.25 -15.20 31.66
CA ASP A 140 -30.82 -16.36 32.39
C ASP A 140 -31.17 -17.56 31.47
N ASP A 141 -31.45 -17.31 30.19
CA ASP A 141 -31.77 -18.34 29.18
C ASP A 141 -30.52 -18.99 28.58
N PHE A 142 -29.34 -18.42 28.84
CA PHE A 142 -28.07 -18.79 28.22
C PHE A 142 -27.03 -19.18 29.28
N SER A 143 -25.88 -18.50 29.34
CA SER A 143 -24.78 -18.92 30.24
C SER A 143 -25.06 -18.65 31.72
N ARG A 144 -26.00 -17.75 32.03
CA ARG A 144 -26.28 -17.22 33.37
C ARG A 144 -25.07 -16.61 34.06
N LEU A 145 -24.10 -16.12 33.29
CA LEU A 145 -22.91 -15.45 33.82
C LEU A 145 -23.28 -14.20 34.62
N SER A 146 -24.35 -13.49 34.25
CA SER A 146 -24.80 -12.31 35.01
C SER A 146 -25.25 -12.66 36.44
N ARG A 147 -26.10 -13.67 36.60
CA ARG A 147 -26.50 -14.17 37.93
C ARG A 147 -25.33 -14.69 38.75
N ALA A 148 -24.43 -15.43 38.09
CA ALA A 148 -23.27 -15.98 38.75
C ALA A 148 -22.36 -14.85 39.30
N ARG A 149 -22.01 -13.86 38.48
CA ARG A 149 -21.12 -12.77 38.91
C ARG A 149 -21.74 -11.90 40.00
N ASP A 150 -23.05 -11.66 39.95
CA ASP A 150 -23.78 -10.92 40.98
C ASP A 150 -23.75 -11.65 42.32
N LYS A 151 -23.96 -12.98 42.28
CA LYS A 151 -23.92 -13.82 43.48
C LYS A 151 -22.52 -13.89 44.11
N VAL A 152 -21.46 -13.87 43.30
CA VAL A 152 -20.08 -13.84 43.80
C VAL A 152 -19.69 -12.45 44.32
N GLY A 153 -20.16 -11.39 43.65
CA GLY A 153 -19.84 -10.00 44.01
C GLY A 153 -18.34 -9.72 44.05
N THR A 154 -17.88 -8.95 45.04
CA THR A 154 -16.48 -8.52 45.16
C THR A 154 -15.50 -9.65 45.46
N ALA A 155 -15.97 -10.85 45.83
CA ALA A 155 -15.09 -12.00 46.03
C ALA A 155 -14.30 -12.39 44.77
N GLN A 156 -14.76 -11.96 43.58
CA GLN A 156 -14.03 -12.09 42.32
C GLN A 156 -12.60 -11.53 42.38
N GLN A 157 -12.35 -10.45 43.13
CA GLN A 157 -11.02 -9.83 43.27
C GLN A 157 -9.96 -10.75 43.87
N LYS A 158 -10.38 -11.87 44.50
CA LYS A 158 -9.46 -12.90 45.01
C LYS A 158 -8.82 -13.71 43.89
N ILE A 159 -9.39 -13.63 42.68
CA ILE A 159 -8.99 -14.44 41.55
C ILE A 159 -8.29 -13.57 40.51
N ARG A 160 -7.08 -13.99 40.14
CA ARG A 160 -6.31 -13.42 39.04
C ARG A 160 -6.45 -14.26 37.79
N ILE A 161 -6.77 -13.61 36.67
CA ILE A 161 -6.92 -14.21 35.35
C ILE A 161 -5.84 -13.64 34.44
N ALA A 162 -5.06 -14.51 33.81
CA ALA A 162 -4.17 -14.13 32.73
C ALA A 162 -4.94 -14.17 31.40
N HIS A 163 -4.91 -13.06 30.66
CA HIS A 163 -5.49 -12.96 29.33
C HIS A 163 -4.34 -12.96 28.32
N LEU A 164 -4.16 -14.10 27.63
CA LEU A 164 -3.15 -14.29 26.59
C LEU A 164 -3.81 -14.10 25.23
N ASP A 165 -3.53 -12.98 24.55
CA ASP A 165 -4.17 -12.64 23.28
C ASP A 165 -3.32 -11.62 22.48
N THR A 166 -3.93 -10.89 21.53
CA THR A 166 -3.29 -9.76 20.83
C THR A 166 -3.12 -8.52 21.73
N GLY A 167 -3.47 -8.56 23.01
CA GLY A 167 -3.37 -7.39 23.90
C GLY A 167 -4.72 -6.73 24.14
N TYR A 168 -4.71 -5.43 24.46
CA TYR A 168 -5.92 -4.69 24.82
C TYR A 168 -5.88 -3.22 24.37
N ASP A 169 -7.05 -2.62 24.24
CA ASP A 169 -7.22 -1.18 24.01
C ASP A 169 -7.36 -0.43 25.34
N PRO A 170 -6.41 0.45 25.72
CA PRO A 170 -6.47 1.21 26.96
C PRO A 170 -7.57 2.29 26.97
N ASP A 171 -8.05 2.71 25.80
CA ASP A 171 -9.01 3.81 25.67
C ASP A 171 -10.47 3.34 25.52
N HIS A 172 -10.69 2.02 25.49
CA HIS A 172 -12.02 1.45 25.30
C HIS A 172 -12.85 1.41 26.61
N VAL A 173 -14.14 1.74 26.56
CA VAL A 173 -15.05 1.79 27.72
C VAL A 173 -15.24 0.44 28.41
N THR A 174 -14.92 -0.65 27.71
CA THR A 174 -14.97 -2.01 28.27
C THR A 174 -13.69 -2.38 29.03
N LEU A 175 -12.67 -1.52 29.11
CA LEU A 175 -11.42 -1.80 29.82
C LEU A 175 -11.66 -2.34 31.24
N PRO A 176 -11.17 -3.54 31.60
CA PRO A 176 -11.43 -4.14 32.91
C PRO A 176 -11.05 -3.24 34.08
N ARG A 177 -11.91 -3.21 35.10
CA ARG A 177 -11.72 -2.34 36.28
C ARG A 177 -10.45 -2.66 37.07
N HIS A 178 -10.03 -3.92 37.10
CA HIS A 178 -8.88 -4.40 37.86
C HIS A 178 -7.79 -4.96 36.93
N LEU A 179 -7.48 -4.22 35.86
CA LEU A 179 -6.36 -4.54 34.98
C LEU A 179 -5.01 -4.25 35.66
N LEU A 180 -4.19 -5.28 35.82
CA LEU A 180 -2.87 -5.21 36.46
C LEU A 180 -1.78 -4.87 35.45
N THR A 181 -1.76 -3.63 34.97
CA THR A 181 -0.77 -3.16 33.99
C THR A 181 0.68 -3.27 34.48
N ALA A 182 0.90 -3.22 35.80
CA ALA A 182 2.22 -3.46 36.40
C ALA A 182 2.76 -4.89 36.17
N LEU A 183 1.88 -5.84 35.86
CA LEU A 183 2.22 -7.24 35.55
C LEU A 183 2.06 -7.57 34.07
N GLN A 184 1.75 -6.59 33.21
CA GLN A 184 1.58 -6.84 31.79
C GLN A 184 2.87 -7.30 31.14
N ALA A 185 2.76 -8.08 30.06
CA ALA A 185 3.91 -8.54 29.29
C ALA A 185 3.58 -8.61 27.80
N ASN A 186 4.60 -8.39 26.99
CA ASN A 186 4.53 -8.48 25.54
C ASN A 186 5.69 -9.34 25.02
N PHE A 187 5.35 -10.35 24.24
CA PHE A 187 6.29 -11.30 23.64
C PHE A 187 6.37 -11.17 22.11
N VAL A 188 5.77 -10.13 21.53
CA VAL A 188 5.89 -9.82 20.11
C VAL A 188 7.27 -9.22 19.83
N ALA A 189 8.00 -9.84 18.89
CA ALA A 189 9.36 -9.45 18.58
C ALA A 189 9.45 -8.02 18.03
N GLY A 190 10.35 -7.20 18.60
CA GLY A 190 10.57 -5.81 18.19
C GLY A 190 9.66 -4.79 18.86
N GLU A 191 8.74 -5.21 19.72
CA GLU A 191 7.91 -4.33 20.55
C GLU A 191 8.47 -4.18 21.98
N ASP A 192 7.96 -3.21 22.76
CA ASP A 192 8.33 -3.07 24.17
C ASP A 192 7.78 -4.26 24.98
N PRO A 193 8.64 -5.08 25.62
CA PRO A 193 8.21 -6.28 26.35
C PRO A 193 7.35 -5.99 27.59
N LYS A 194 7.27 -4.72 28.04
CA LYS A 194 6.46 -4.29 29.17
C LYS A 194 5.14 -3.64 28.77
N ASP A 195 4.79 -3.69 27.49
CA ASP A 195 3.62 -3.02 26.97
C ASP A 195 2.74 -3.96 26.15
N ALA A 196 1.64 -4.41 26.77
CA ALA A 196 0.67 -5.32 26.18
C ALA A 196 -0.48 -4.59 25.46
N VAL A 197 -0.39 -3.28 25.23
CA VAL A 197 -1.36 -2.53 24.42
C VAL A 197 -1.40 -3.10 23.01
N ASP A 198 -2.62 -3.35 22.51
CA ASP A 198 -2.83 -3.78 21.14
C ASP A 198 -2.61 -2.61 20.18
N ARG A 199 -1.87 -2.87 19.11
CA ARG A 199 -1.44 -1.87 18.12
C ARG A 199 -1.74 -2.39 16.73
N ILE A 200 -2.35 -1.56 15.90
CA ILE A 200 -2.51 -1.83 14.47
C ILE A 200 -1.22 -1.43 13.74
N PRO A 201 -0.45 -2.36 13.15
CA PRO A 201 0.74 -2.02 12.39
C PRO A 201 0.38 -1.20 11.13
N PRO A 202 1.18 -0.18 10.75
CA PRO A 202 0.98 0.55 9.50
C PRO A 202 0.98 -0.39 8.28
N GLY A 203 -0.06 -0.32 7.43
CA GLY A 203 -0.16 -1.18 6.24
C GLY A 203 -0.68 -2.60 6.49
N GLY A 204 -1.29 -2.85 7.65
CA GLY A 204 -1.85 -4.14 8.03
C GLY A 204 -2.94 -4.69 7.09
N SER A 205 -2.90 -6.01 6.90
CA SER A 205 -3.82 -6.75 6.03
C SER A 205 -5.23 -6.83 6.64
N PRO A 206 -6.33 -6.69 5.84
CA PRO A 206 -7.71 -6.84 6.31
C PRO A 206 -8.07 -8.26 6.81
N PHE A 207 -7.12 -9.20 6.73
CA PHE A 207 -7.27 -10.61 7.09
C PHE A 207 -6.72 -10.97 8.48
N ALA A 208 -6.32 -9.95 9.25
CA ALA A 208 -5.42 -10.18 10.38
C ALA A 208 -6.08 -9.95 11.76
N ASN A 209 -7.38 -9.63 11.81
CA ASN A 209 -8.18 -9.51 13.05
C ASN A 209 -7.53 -8.63 14.15
N PRO A 210 -7.21 -7.35 13.86
CA PRO A 210 -6.73 -6.42 14.87
C PRO A 210 -7.82 -6.18 15.92
N GLY A 211 -7.45 -6.08 17.20
CA GLY A 211 -8.42 -5.90 18.30
C GLY A 211 -9.09 -7.18 18.79
N HIS A 212 -8.63 -8.36 18.36
CA HIS A 212 -9.16 -9.64 18.85
C HIS A 212 -9.03 -9.77 20.37
N GLY A 213 -7.88 -9.37 20.94
CA GLY A 213 -7.65 -9.32 22.38
C GLY A 213 -8.61 -8.37 23.10
N THR A 214 -8.86 -7.19 22.55
CA THR A 214 -9.88 -6.26 23.09
C THR A 214 -11.28 -6.89 23.09
N GLY A 215 -11.66 -7.57 22.02
CA GLY A 215 -12.93 -8.28 21.90
C GLY A 215 -13.09 -9.40 22.93
N THR A 216 -12.10 -10.30 23.03
CA THR A 216 -12.14 -11.43 23.99
C THR A 216 -12.03 -10.97 25.44
N LEU A 217 -11.25 -9.92 25.72
CA LEU A 217 -11.13 -9.32 27.04
C LEU A 217 -12.45 -8.69 27.50
N SER A 218 -13.20 -8.08 26.57
CA SER A 218 -14.50 -7.49 26.86
C SER A 218 -15.53 -8.54 27.32
N LEU A 219 -15.52 -9.74 26.73
CA LEU A 219 -16.35 -10.87 27.14
C LEU A 219 -15.88 -11.50 28.46
N LEU A 220 -14.57 -11.48 28.74
CA LEU A 220 -13.98 -12.06 29.94
C LEU A 220 -14.26 -11.20 31.18
N ALA A 221 -13.86 -9.93 31.12
CA ALA A 221 -13.83 -9.03 32.27
C ALA A 221 -14.18 -7.57 31.90
N GLY A 222 -14.90 -7.38 30.80
CA GLY A 222 -15.35 -6.06 30.35
C GLY A 222 -16.11 -5.28 31.41
N ASN A 223 -15.80 -3.99 31.52
CA ASN A 223 -16.36 -3.08 32.52
C ASN A 223 -17.87 -2.84 32.37
N ARG A 224 -18.46 -2.13 33.34
CA ARG A 224 -19.83 -1.64 33.29
C ARG A 224 -19.94 -0.55 32.24
N ILE A 225 -20.81 -0.76 31.27
CA ILE A 225 -21.09 0.18 30.18
C ILE A 225 -22.54 0.65 30.28
N ASN A 226 -22.78 1.91 29.92
CA ASN A 226 -24.10 2.54 30.03
C ASN A 226 -24.60 2.93 28.65
N LYS A 227 -25.57 2.16 28.14
CA LYS A 227 -26.26 2.40 26.87
C LYS A 227 -25.27 2.75 25.73
N PRO A 228 -24.25 1.89 25.47
CA PRO A 228 -23.31 2.17 24.40
C PRO A 228 -24.04 2.21 23.05
N PRO A 229 -23.47 2.88 22.03
CA PRO A 229 -24.07 2.97 20.71
C PRO A 229 -24.46 1.59 20.18
N GLY A 230 -25.69 1.44 19.68
CA GLY A 230 -26.22 0.15 19.21
C GLY A 230 -26.78 -0.80 20.29
N PHE A 231 -26.55 -0.52 21.58
CA PHE A 231 -27.11 -1.27 22.72
C PHE A 231 -28.10 -0.42 23.53
N PRO A 232 -29.23 0.02 22.94
CA PRO A 232 -30.20 0.82 23.68
C PRO A 232 -30.78 -0.01 24.85
N GLY A 233 -30.56 0.46 26.08
CA GLY A 233 -31.12 -0.15 27.30
C GLY A 233 -30.22 -1.17 28.00
N PHE A 234 -28.99 -1.42 27.53
CA PHE A 234 -28.02 -2.21 28.30
C PHE A 234 -27.26 -1.30 29.28
N GLU A 235 -27.34 -1.61 30.58
CA GLU A 235 -26.63 -0.89 31.64
C GLU A 235 -26.08 -1.86 32.69
N ASP A 236 -25.06 -2.63 32.31
CA ASP A 236 -24.43 -3.62 33.18
C ASP A 236 -22.97 -3.88 32.75
N PHE A 237 -22.26 -4.73 33.48
CA PHE A 237 -20.96 -5.25 33.07
C PHE A 237 -21.07 -6.11 31.80
N LEU A 238 -20.14 -5.93 30.88
CA LEU A 238 -20.07 -6.77 29.68
C LEU A 238 -19.35 -8.10 29.95
N GLY A 239 -18.34 -8.11 30.82
CA GLY A 239 -17.53 -9.29 31.09
C GLY A 239 -18.18 -10.28 32.04
N GLY A 240 -17.95 -11.57 31.85
CA GLY A 240 -18.43 -12.59 32.77
C GLY A 240 -17.85 -12.50 34.20
N ALA A 241 -16.60 -12.04 34.36
CA ALA A 241 -15.92 -11.89 35.65
C ALA A 241 -15.27 -10.49 35.78
N PRO A 242 -16.07 -9.41 35.79
CA PRO A 242 -15.59 -8.03 35.63
C PRO A 242 -14.85 -7.48 36.85
N LEU A 243 -14.97 -8.13 38.01
CA LEU A 243 -14.31 -7.72 39.24
C LEU A 243 -13.06 -8.58 39.56
N ALA A 244 -12.68 -9.52 38.70
CA ALA A 244 -11.45 -10.29 38.85
C ALA A 244 -10.22 -9.44 38.49
N GLU A 245 -9.06 -9.77 39.07
CA GLU A 245 -7.78 -9.15 38.67
C GLU A 245 -7.34 -9.71 37.30
N ILE A 246 -6.98 -8.86 36.35
CA ILE A 246 -6.58 -9.30 35.00
C ILE A 246 -5.11 -8.97 34.73
N ILE A 247 -4.31 -9.95 34.31
CA ILE A 247 -2.98 -9.73 33.74
C ILE A 247 -3.10 -9.75 32.20
N PRO A 248 -2.90 -8.64 31.49
CA PRO A 248 -2.88 -8.64 30.03
C PRO A 248 -1.51 -9.12 29.52
N ILE A 249 -1.51 -10.12 28.64
CA ILE A 249 -0.30 -10.72 28.08
C ILE A 249 -0.45 -10.79 26.55
N ARG A 250 0.33 -9.98 25.85
CA ARG A 250 0.36 -9.93 24.37
C ARG A 250 1.35 -10.96 23.83
N ILE A 251 0.87 -11.92 23.05
CA ILE A 251 1.68 -13.02 22.49
C ILE A 251 1.74 -13.03 20.95
N ALA A 252 0.97 -12.15 20.31
CA ALA A 252 0.81 -12.08 18.86
C ALA A 252 0.49 -10.64 18.43
N ASP A 253 0.94 -10.24 17.24
CA ASP A 253 0.49 -9.03 16.55
C ASP A 253 -0.90 -9.23 15.90
N TRP A 254 -1.23 -10.48 15.54
CA TRP A 254 -2.48 -10.89 14.90
C TRP A 254 -2.83 -12.35 15.25
N VAL A 255 -4.10 -12.75 15.16
CA VAL A 255 -4.56 -14.13 15.49
C VAL A 255 -3.91 -15.22 14.61
N VAL A 256 -3.32 -14.82 13.48
CA VAL A 256 -2.71 -15.70 12.46
C VAL A 256 -1.17 -15.73 12.54
N ARG A 257 -0.56 -14.99 13.48
CA ARG A 257 0.90 -14.84 13.53
C ARG A 257 1.46 -14.86 14.96
N PHE A 258 1.52 -16.07 15.53
CA PHE A 258 2.23 -16.33 16.78
C PHE A 258 3.13 -17.55 16.65
N THR A 259 4.03 -17.73 17.61
CA THR A 259 4.96 -18.86 17.64
C THR A 259 4.69 -19.69 18.88
N THR A 260 5.09 -20.96 18.85
CA THR A 260 5.09 -21.80 20.05
C THR A 260 5.84 -21.15 21.21
N GLY A 261 6.96 -20.46 20.93
CA GLY A 261 7.77 -19.78 21.93
C GLY A 261 6.99 -18.71 22.70
N THR A 262 6.24 -17.85 21.99
CA THR A 262 5.48 -16.77 22.64
C THR A 262 4.33 -17.27 23.51
N ILE A 263 3.67 -18.38 23.14
CA ILE A 263 2.67 -19.03 23.99
C ILE A 263 3.32 -19.56 25.28
N VAL A 264 4.46 -20.25 25.16
CA VAL A 264 5.20 -20.81 26.30
C VAL A 264 5.60 -19.70 27.27
N GLN A 265 6.13 -18.59 26.76
CA GLN A 265 6.49 -17.43 27.57
C GLN A 265 5.27 -16.81 28.26
N GLY A 266 4.13 -16.71 27.55
CA GLY A 266 2.88 -16.21 28.13
C GLY A 266 2.36 -17.09 29.28
N ILE A 267 2.34 -18.41 29.10
CA ILE A 267 1.91 -19.37 30.15
C ILE A 267 2.85 -19.28 31.34
N GLU A 268 4.17 -19.22 31.10
CA GLU A 268 5.16 -19.09 32.16
C GLU A 268 5.02 -17.77 32.92
N HIS A 269 4.78 -16.66 32.22
CA HIS A 269 4.55 -15.36 32.84
C HIS A 269 3.29 -15.36 33.70
N ALA A 270 2.18 -15.94 33.20
CA ALA A 270 0.95 -16.10 33.96
C ALA A 270 1.17 -16.91 35.26
N ARG A 271 1.89 -18.03 35.15
CA ARG A 271 2.22 -18.91 36.28
C ARG A 271 3.08 -18.20 37.32
N ARG A 272 4.18 -17.55 36.90
CA ARG A 272 5.08 -16.80 37.80
C ARG A 272 4.39 -15.66 38.52
N ASN A 273 3.39 -15.06 37.88
CA ASN A 273 2.60 -13.97 38.46
C ASN A 273 1.33 -14.44 39.20
N GLY A 274 1.23 -15.74 39.50
CA GLY A 274 0.19 -16.28 40.36
C GLY A 274 -1.22 -16.19 39.79
N ALA A 275 -1.37 -16.24 38.46
CA ALA A 275 -2.69 -16.40 37.85
C ALA A 275 -3.33 -17.71 38.33
N HIS A 276 -4.65 -17.71 38.52
CA HIS A 276 -5.43 -18.91 38.83
C HIS A 276 -6.11 -19.48 37.58
N VAL A 277 -6.48 -18.61 36.64
CA VAL A 277 -7.11 -18.96 35.37
C VAL A 277 -6.33 -18.30 34.24
N LEU A 278 -6.17 -19.01 33.12
CA LEU A 278 -5.62 -18.48 31.88
C LEU A 278 -6.66 -18.62 30.79
N SER A 279 -6.98 -17.52 30.13
CA SER A 279 -7.84 -17.47 28.94
C SER A 279 -6.98 -17.19 27.72
N MET A 280 -7.03 -18.08 26.72
CA MET A 280 -6.29 -17.91 25.46
C MET A 280 -7.15 -18.31 24.26
N SER A 281 -7.51 -17.33 23.44
CA SER A 281 -8.41 -17.52 22.31
C SER A 281 -7.66 -17.79 20.99
N MET A 282 -6.60 -18.60 21.05
CA MET A 282 -5.74 -18.97 19.93
C MET A 282 -5.28 -20.43 20.04
N GLY A 283 -4.81 -21.02 18.94
CA GLY A 283 -4.23 -22.38 18.97
C GLY A 283 -3.56 -22.81 17.68
N GLY A 284 -2.73 -23.84 17.71
CA GLY A 284 -1.90 -24.30 16.61
C GLY A 284 -1.42 -25.75 16.78
N VAL A 285 -0.16 -26.02 16.43
CA VAL A 285 0.47 -27.34 16.55
C VAL A 285 1.06 -27.61 17.94
N THR A 286 1.22 -28.89 18.26
CA THR A 286 1.88 -29.37 19.48
C THR A 286 3.39 -29.09 19.47
N SER A 287 3.99 -29.08 20.66
CA SER A 287 5.44 -29.06 20.88
C SER A 287 5.78 -29.61 22.26
N GLN A 288 7.03 -30.03 22.46
CA GLN A 288 7.50 -30.43 23.78
C GLN A 288 7.56 -29.22 24.74
N ALA A 289 8.02 -28.05 24.29
CA ALA A 289 8.09 -26.86 25.13
C ALA A 289 6.70 -26.43 25.64
N LEU A 290 5.69 -26.44 24.77
CA LEU A 290 4.29 -26.16 25.13
C LEU A 290 3.73 -27.22 26.08
N THR A 291 4.04 -28.49 25.84
CA THR A 291 3.62 -29.59 26.71
C THR A 291 4.18 -29.43 28.12
N ASP A 292 5.46 -29.08 28.25
CA ASP A 292 6.11 -28.81 29.54
C ASP A 292 5.46 -27.62 30.26
N ALA A 293 5.19 -26.53 29.54
CA ALA A 293 4.52 -25.34 30.09
C ALA A 293 3.13 -25.66 30.62
N VAL A 294 2.31 -26.38 29.85
CA VAL A 294 0.95 -26.80 30.23
C VAL A 294 0.98 -27.75 31.42
N ASN A 295 1.90 -28.72 31.44
CA ASN A 295 2.03 -29.67 32.54
C ASN A 295 2.42 -28.96 33.84
N LEU A 296 3.37 -28.02 33.78
CA LEU A 296 3.82 -27.24 34.93
C LEU A 296 2.70 -26.31 35.44
N ALA A 297 2.02 -25.59 34.55
CA ALA A 297 0.90 -24.73 34.90
C ALA A 297 -0.22 -25.52 35.61
N TYR A 298 -0.57 -26.70 35.09
CA TYR A 298 -1.56 -27.58 35.70
C TYR A 298 -1.14 -28.04 37.11
N ASP A 299 0.11 -28.49 37.26
CA ASP A 299 0.62 -28.99 38.53
C ASP A 299 0.63 -27.91 39.62
N GLU A 300 0.83 -26.65 39.22
CA GLU A 300 0.80 -25.46 40.08
C GLU A 300 -0.58 -24.80 40.24
N GLY A 301 -1.63 -25.39 39.66
CA GLY A 301 -3.01 -24.95 39.88
C GLY A 301 -3.47 -23.79 39.00
N LEU A 302 -2.77 -23.48 37.91
CA LEU A 302 -3.24 -22.58 36.86
C LEU A 302 -4.18 -23.35 35.91
N LEU A 303 -5.47 -23.01 35.93
CA LEU A 303 -6.48 -23.61 35.06
C LEU A 303 -6.44 -22.94 33.68
N LEU A 304 -6.15 -23.71 32.63
CA LEU A 304 -6.09 -23.21 31.26
C LEU A 304 -7.43 -23.46 30.54
N VAL A 305 -7.99 -22.40 29.96
CA VAL A 305 -9.14 -22.45 29.05
C VAL A 305 -8.70 -21.86 27.71
N THR A 306 -8.77 -22.67 26.65
CA THR A 306 -8.35 -22.22 25.33
C THR A 306 -9.34 -22.60 24.24
N ALA A 307 -9.35 -21.82 23.15
CA ALA A 307 -10.25 -22.02 22.04
C ALA A 307 -10.07 -23.39 21.37
N GLY A 308 -11.18 -24.06 21.06
CA GLY A 308 -11.16 -25.34 20.33
C GLY A 308 -10.58 -25.23 18.92
N GLY A 309 -10.52 -24.03 18.34
CA GLY A 309 -10.13 -23.78 16.95
C GLY A 309 -11.35 -23.57 16.05
N ASN A 310 -11.15 -22.97 14.87
CA ASN A 310 -12.23 -22.70 13.91
C ASN A 310 -11.83 -23.20 12.53
N ASN A 311 -12.74 -23.81 11.78
CA ASN A 311 -12.52 -24.21 10.39
C ASN A 311 -13.49 -23.47 9.46
N ILE A 312 -13.20 -23.47 8.16
CA ILE A 312 -14.11 -22.95 7.14
C ILE A 312 -14.89 -24.11 6.55
N SER A 313 -16.22 -24.06 6.62
CA SER A 313 -17.10 -25.08 6.05
C SER A 313 -16.79 -25.28 4.56
N GLY A 314 -16.52 -26.53 4.15
CA GLY A 314 -16.15 -26.89 2.78
C GLY A 314 -14.69 -26.65 2.38
N ALA A 315 -13.84 -26.08 3.25
CA ALA A 315 -12.41 -25.89 3.00
C ALA A 315 -11.55 -27.05 3.55
N PRO A 316 -10.36 -27.31 2.95
CA PRO A 316 -9.40 -28.30 3.46
C PRO A 316 -8.61 -27.73 4.65
N SER A 317 -9.26 -27.62 5.82
CA SER A 317 -8.66 -27.16 7.08
C SER A 317 -8.90 -28.18 8.21
N PRO A 318 -8.03 -28.24 9.24
CA PRO A 318 -8.21 -29.14 10.39
C PRO A 318 -9.57 -28.91 11.06
N LYS A 319 -10.33 -29.99 11.24
CA LYS A 319 -11.71 -29.93 11.80
C LYS A 319 -11.77 -30.30 13.28
N THR A 320 -10.68 -30.84 13.81
CA THR A 320 -10.55 -31.29 15.19
C THR A 320 -9.93 -30.22 16.08
N ILE A 321 -10.07 -30.38 17.40
CA ILE A 321 -9.55 -29.45 18.40
C ILE A 321 -8.04 -29.25 18.20
N VAL A 322 -7.58 -28.02 18.43
CA VAL A 322 -6.20 -27.57 18.18
C VAL A 322 -5.38 -27.51 19.48
N TYR A 323 -4.06 -27.39 19.42
CA TYR A 323 -3.24 -27.23 20.62
C TYR A 323 -3.16 -25.75 21.05
N PRO A 324 -3.08 -25.44 22.36
CA PRO A 324 -3.01 -26.35 23.50
C PRO A 324 -4.38 -26.87 23.95
N ALA A 325 -5.50 -26.42 23.37
CA ALA A 325 -6.84 -26.88 23.75
C ALA A 325 -6.96 -28.39 23.77
N ARG A 326 -6.25 -29.09 22.86
CA ARG A 326 -6.21 -30.56 22.71
C ARG A 326 -5.50 -31.30 23.84
N TYR A 327 -4.66 -30.67 24.65
CA TYR A 327 -4.13 -31.32 25.84
C TYR A 327 -5.25 -31.57 26.85
N LYS A 328 -5.35 -32.78 27.41
CA LYS A 328 -6.40 -33.12 28.39
C LYS A 328 -6.34 -32.28 29.68
N ARG A 329 -5.16 -31.72 29.99
CA ARG A 329 -4.98 -30.77 31.10
C ARG A 329 -5.55 -29.38 30.81
N VAL A 330 -5.98 -29.10 29.58
CA VAL A 330 -6.58 -27.84 29.14
C VAL A 330 -8.08 -28.05 28.86
N ILE A 331 -8.90 -27.09 29.32
CA ILE A 331 -10.32 -27.07 28.98
C ILE A 331 -10.47 -26.47 27.58
N ALA A 332 -11.00 -27.26 26.65
CA ALA A 332 -11.29 -26.79 25.30
C ALA A 332 -12.67 -26.12 25.27
N ALA A 333 -12.74 -24.88 24.79
CA ALA A 333 -14.00 -24.17 24.59
C ALA A 333 -14.55 -24.43 23.17
N CYS A 334 -15.72 -25.08 23.10
CA CYS A 334 -16.48 -25.31 21.87
C CYS A 334 -17.62 -24.27 21.74
N GLY A 335 -18.15 -24.11 20.52
CA GLY A 335 -19.14 -23.07 20.24
C GLY A 335 -20.59 -23.57 20.19
N VAL A 336 -21.51 -22.82 20.81
CA VAL A 336 -22.96 -23.08 20.84
C VAL A 336 -23.72 -21.84 20.35
N MET A 337 -24.59 -21.98 19.36
CA MET A 337 -25.35 -20.87 18.81
C MET A 337 -26.56 -20.51 19.68
N GLY A 338 -27.10 -19.29 19.52
CA GLY A 338 -28.24 -18.80 20.31
C GLY A 338 -29.54 -19.61 20.17
N ASP A 339 -29.66 -20.47 19.16
CA ASP A 339 -30.80 -21.40 19.01
C ASP A 339 -30.55 -22.77 19.65
N GLY A 340 -29.40 -22.97 20.29
CA GLY A 340 -29.00 -24.22 20.94
C GLY A 340 -28.33 -25.23 20.03
N ARG A 341 -28.11 -24.96 18.74
CA ARG A 341 -27.27 -25.84 17.88
C ARG A 341 -25.79 -25.64 18.17
N ALA A 342 -24.96 -26.64 17.86
CA ALA A 342 -23.51 -26.47 17.82
C ALA A 342 -23.11 -25.48 16.73
N TYR A 343 -22.05 -24.69 16.96
CA TYR A 343 -21.47 -23.77 15.97
C TYR A 343 -20.69 -24.56 14.90
N THR A 344 -21.38 -25.42 14.16
CA THR A 344 -20.87 -26.28 13.10
C THR A 344 -22.01 -26.70 12.16
N GLY A 345 -21.68 -27.28 11.01
CA GLY A 345 -22.65 -27.59 9.97
C GLY A 345 -23.22 -26.35 9.29
N LEU A 346 -22.42 -25.27 9.24
CA LEU A 346 -22.80 -24.01 8.59
C LEU A 346 -22.61 -24.11 7.07
N SER A 347 -23.24 -23.18 6.35
CA SER A 347 -23.17 -23.14 4.88
C SER A 347 -21.71 -23.07 4.39
N PRO A 348 -21.40 -23.61 3.19
CA PRO A 348 -20.05 -23.53 2.63
C PRO A 348 -19.48 -22.11 2.69
N PHE A 349 -18.18 -22.00 2.95
CA PHE A 349 -17.45 -20.73 3.11
C PHE A 349 -17.79 -19.93 4.38
N THR A 350 -18.53 -20.52 5.33
CA THR A 350 -18.79 -19.91 6.65
C THR A 350 -17.80 -20.45 7.68
N MET A 351 -17.23 -19.56 8.50
CA MET A 351 -16.43 -19.97 9.66
C MET A 351 -17.30 -20.72 10.68
N GLN A 352 -16.78 -21.84 11.19
CA GLN A 352 -17.43 -22.67 12.20
C GLN A 352 -16.39 -23.23 13.20
N GLY A 353 -16.83 -23.69 14.37
CA GLY A 353 -15.96 -24.22 15.42
C GLY A 353 -15.47 -25.64 15.15
N ASN A 354 -14.25 -25.93 15.62
CA ASN A 354 -13.69 -27.28 15.68
C ASN A 354 -14.24 -28.03 16.90
N PHE A 355 -14.40 -29.34 16.74
CA PHE A 355 -14.77 -30.25 17.80
C PHE A 355 -14.13 -31.62 17.57
N GLY A 356 -14.10 -32.46 18.60
CA GLY A 356 -13.43 -33.74 18.54
C GLY A 356 -11.90 -33.66 18.58
N PRO A 357 -11.19 -34.80 18.51
CA PRO A 357 -11.75 -36.15 18.45
C PRO A 357 -12.45 -36.55 19.76
N ARG A 358 -13.21 -37.65 19.74
CA ARG A 358 -14.04 -38.13 20.86
C ARG A 358 -13.28 -38.19 22.18
N GLU A 359 -12.02 -38.63 22.16
CA GLU A 359 -11.14 -38.79 23.32
C GLU A 359 -10.78 -37.47 23.99
N LYS A 360 -10.90 -36.36 23.27
CA LYS A 360 -10.69 -35.01 23.81
C LYS A 360 -11.96 -34.40 24.41
N MET A 361 -13.13 -34.79 23.91
CA MET A 361 -14.41 -34.21 24.30
C MET A 361 -14.74 -34.38 25.80
N ASP A 362 -14.12 -35.35 26.48
CA ASP A 362 -14.22 -35.51 27.93
C ASP A 362 -13.72 -34.28 28.71
N THR A 363 -12.90 -33.43 28.09
CA THR A 363 -12.31 -32.21 28.67
C THR A 363 -12.64 -30.97 27.83
N ALA A 364 -13.75 -31.01 27.08
CA ALA A 364 -14.29 -29.88 26.35
C ALA A 364 -15.64 -29.44 26.97
N ILE A 365 -16.01 -28.17 26.78
CA ILE A 365 -17.31 -27.61 27.18
C ILE A 365 -17.73 -26.51 26.20
N GLY A 366 -19.03 -26.32 26.02
CA GLY A 366 -19.58 -25.30 25.13
C GLY A 366 -19.89 -23.98 25.81
N ALA A 367 -19.63 -22.88 25.12
CA ALA A 367 -20.20 -21.58 25.45
C ALA A 367 -20.69 -20.86 24.19
N TYR A 368 -21.37 -19.73 24.37
CA TYR A 368 -22.20 -19.16 23.32
C TYR A 368 -21.40 -18.38 22.25
N THR A 369 -21.67 -18.65 20.98
CA THR A 369 -21.10 -18.02 19.76
C THR A 369 -21.86 -18.54 18.53
N PRO A 370 -21.99 -17.79 17.42
CA PRO A 370 -21.50 -16.43 17.17
C PRO A 370 -22.51 -15.40 17.65
N ASN A 371 -22.35 -14.15 17.20
CA ASN A 371 -23.26 -13.05 17.46
C ASN A 371 -23.32 -12.61 18.94
N VAL A 372 -22.21 -12.73 19.66
CA VAL A 372 -22.06 -12.22 21.03
C VAL A 372 -21.35 -10.85 21.01
N PRO A 373 -21.35 -10.08 22.12
CA PRO A 373 -20.68 -8.79 22.15
C PRO A 373 -19.21 -8.84 21.77
N TRP A 374 -18.75 -7.81 21.05
CA TRP A 374 -17.35 -7.70 20.63
C TRP A 374 -16.89 -6.25 20.63
N ALA A 375 -15.98 -5.88 21.53
CA ALA A 375 -15.43 -4.52 21.59
C ALA A 375 -14.52 -4.22 20.39
N GLN A 376 -14.72 -3.07 19.74
CA GLN A 376 -13.94 -2.65 18.58
C GLN A 376 -12.75 -1.80 19.01
N ILE A 377 -11.53 -2.25 18.69
CA ILE A 377 -10.30 -1.53 18.99
C ILE A 377 -10.29 -0.11 18.36
N HIS A 378 -9.76 0.86 19.09
CA HIS A 378 -9.66 2.28 18.76
C HIS A 378 -11.00 2.99 18.53
N CYS A 379 -12.11 2.36 18.94
CA CYS A 379 -13.45 2.90 18.78
C CYS A 379 -14.14 3.25 20.09
N GLY A 380 -13.37 3.45 21.17
CA GLY A 380 -13.78 4.09 22.43
C GLY A 380 -15.01 3.45 23.10
N GLY A 381 -16.21 3.70 22.59
CA GLY A 381 -17.48 3.22 23.12
C GLY A 381 -18.18 2.09 22.34
N ILE A 382 -17.62 1.62 21.22
CA ILE A 382 -18.34 0.72 20.29
C ILE A 382 -18.17 -0.75 20.66
N VAL A 383 -19.31 -1.42 20.85
CA VAL A 383 -19.38 -2.86 21.09
C VAL A 383 -20.32 -3.44 20.05
N ASP A 384 -19.81 -4.26 19.15
CA ASP A 384 -20.59 -4.93 18.12
C ASP A 384 -21.31 -6.16 18.67
N MET A 385 -22.26 -6.69 17.90
CA MET A 385 -22.93 -7.97 18.15
C MET A 385 -22.52 -9.03 17.12
N ASN A 386 -21.30 -8.93 16.59
CA ASN A 386 -20.73 -9.80 15.56
C ASN A 386 -19.64 -10.78 16.11
N GLY A 387 -19.41 -10.81 17.42
CA GLY A 387 -18.40 -11.66 18.05
C GLY A 387 -18.63 -13.13 17.74
N ALA A 388 -17.63 -13.78 17.14
CA ALA A 388 -17.76 -15.13 16.59
C ALA A 388 -16.52 -16.01 16.85
N GLY A 389 -16.65 -17.30 16.54
CA GLY A 389 -15.58 -18.29 16.75
C GLY A 389 -15.55 -18.90 18.15
N THR A 390 -14.81 -19.99 18.30
CA THR A 390 -14.48 -20.57 19.62
C THR A 390 -13.70 -19.59 20.51
N SER A 391 -13.08 -18.58 19.90
CA SER A 391 -12.49 -17.41 20.57
C SER A 391 -13.48 -16.62 21.42
N ALA A 392 -14.75 -16.52 21.00
CA ALA A 392 -15.79 -15.83 21.77
C ALA A 392 -16.38 -16.71 22.89
N ALA A 393 -16.33 -18.04 22.74
CA ALA A 393 -16.76 -19.00 23.76
C ALA A 393 -15.73 -19.12 24.91
N THR A 394 -14.45 -19.08 24.60
CA THR A 394 -13.32 -19.21 25.55
C THR A 394 -13.39 -18.28 26.77
N PRO A 395 -13.58 -16.95 26.63
CA PRO A 395 -13.63 -16.03 27.77
C PRO A 395 -14.81 -16.29 28.70
N GLN A 396 -15.94 -16.81 28.18
CA GLN A 396 -17.11 -17.15 29.00
C GLN A 396 -16.84 -18.35 29.92
N VAL A 397 -16.18 -19.38 29.39
CA VAL A 397 -15.77 -20.57 30.17
C VAL A 397 -14.72 -20.18 31.22
N ALA A 398 -13.74 -19.35 30.85
CA ALA A 398 -12.73 -18.83 31.78
C ALA A 398 -13.35 -17.97 32.90
N ALA A 399 -14.32 -17.11 32.56
CA ALA A 399 -15.07 -16.33 33.54
C ALA A 399 -15.84 -17.23 34.51
N ALA A 400 -16.57 -18.23 34.03
CA ALA A 400 -17.29 -19.16 34.90
C ALA A 400 -16.36 -19.94 35.85
N ALA A 401 -15.20 -20.37 35.35
CA ALA A 401 -14.17 -21.00 36.19
C ALA A 401 -13.68 -20.05 37.29
N ALA A 402 -13.40 -18.79 36.94
CA ALA A 402 -12.96 -17.77 37.88
C ALA A 402 -14.03 -17.45 38.94
N LEU A 403 -15.30 -17.34 38.54
CA LEU A 403 -16.42 -17.11 39.46
C LEU A 403 -16.58 -18.27 40.45
N TRP A 404 -16.47 -19.52 39.98
CA TRP A 404 -16.56 -20.69 40.85
C TRP A 404 -15.41 -20.74 41.86
N LEU A 405 -14.17 -20.51 41.40
CA LEU A 405 -12.99 -20.41 42.27
C LEU A 405 -13.14 -19.29 43.31
N ALA A 406 -13.66 -18.12 42.91
CA ALA A 406 -13.86 -16.98 43.78
C ALA A 406 -14.90 -17.27 44.89
N TYR A 407 -16.03 -17.87 44.49
CA TYR A 407 -17.13 -18.21 45.40
C TYR A 407 -16.70 -19.23 46.46
N HIS A 408 -15.92 -20.24 46.03
CA HIS A 408 -15.46 -21.34 46.89
C HIS A 408 -14.02 -21.16 47.40
N TRP A 409 -13.45 -19.96 47.28
CA TRP A 409 -12.03 -19.70 47.51
C TRP A 409 -11.56 -20.18 48.88
N ALA A 410 -12.39 -20.03 49.92
CA ALA A 410 -12.08 -20.43 51.28
C ALA A 410 -11.71 -21.93 51.40
N VAL A 411 -12.36 -22.78 50.59
CA VAL A 411 -12.14 -24.22 50.56
C VAL A 411 -11.02 -24.58 49.60
N VAL A 412 -11.11 -24.14 48.35
CA VAL A 412 -10.20 -24.59 47.28
C VAL A 412 -8.77 -24.09 47.49
N LYS A 413 -8.57 -22.93 48.13
CA LYS A 413 -7.23 -22.45 48.49
C LYS A 413 -6.51 -23.39 49.47
N ALA A 414 -7.27 -24.11 50.29
CA ALA A 414 -6.74 -25.00 51.33
C ALA A 414 -6.46 -26.42 50.83
N TYR A 415 -6.71 -26.73 49.55
CA TYR A 415 -6.35 -28.03 49.01
C TYR A 415 -4.84 -28.29 49.14
N PRO A 416 -4.44 -29.52 49.52
CA PRO A 416 -3.04 -29.85 49.80
C PRO A 416 -2.15 -29.85 48.55
N LYS A 417 -2.75 -29.92 47.35
CA LYS A 417 -2.06 -29.84 46.07
C LYS A 417 -2.80 -28.87 45.14
N ALA A 418 -2.06 -28.02 44.44
CA ALA A 418 -2.63 -26.92 43.66
C ALA A 418 -3.50 -27.41 42.48
N TRP A 419 -3.08 -28.46 41.78
CA TRP A 419 -3.86 -29.10 40.69
C TRP A 419 -5.28 -29.50 41.10
N MET A 420 -5.54 -29.77 42.39
CA MET A 420 -6.88 -30.14 42.88
C MET A 420 -7.91 -29.03 42.63
N ARG A 421 -7.48 -27.76 42.65
CA ARG A 421 -8.35 -26.63 42.33
C ARG A 421 -8.87 -26.70 40.91
N ILE A 422 -8.02 -27.16 39.98
CA ILE A 422 -8.35 -27.30 38.57
C ILE A 422 -9.42 -28.38 38.40
N GLU A 423 -9.20 -29.56 38.96
CA GLU A 423 -10.14 -30.69 38.82
C GLU A 423 -11.46 -30.45 39.56
N ALA A 424 -11.43 -29.77 40.71
CA ALA A 424 -12.65 -29.37 41.41
C ALA A 424 -13.48 -28.38 40.58
N THR A 425 -12.83 -27.37 40.00
CA THR A 425 -13.48 -26.40 39.11
C THR A 425 -14.06 -27.09 37.87
N ARG A 426 -13.26 -27.94 37.23
CA ARG A 426 -13.66 -28.69 36.05
C ARG A 426 -14.88 -29.57 36.33
N LYS A 427 -14.85 -30.34 37.43
CA LYS A 427 -15.98 -31.16 37.87
C LYS A 427 -17.25 -30.32 38.05
N ALA A 428 -17.15 -29.18 38.73
CA ALA A 428 -18.30 -28.30 38.93
C ALA A 428 -18.88 -27.75 37.63
N LEU A 429 -18.03 -27.24 36.73
CA LEU A 429 -18.48 -26.76 35.42
C LEU A 429 -19.10 -27.86 34.59
N PHE A 430 -18.51 -29.06 34.59
CA PHE A 430 -18.97 -30.19 33.79
C PHE A 430 -20.25 -30.81 34.34
N GLU A 431 -20.42 -30.92 35.65
CA GLU A 431 -21.64 -31.43 36.26
C GLU A 431 -22.83 -30.48 36.08
N ALA A 432 -22.56 -29.17 36.14
CA ALA A 432 -23.59 -28.14 35.97
C ALA A 432 -23.98 -27.89 34.51
N ALA A 433 -23.14 -28.28 33.54
CA ALA A 433 -23.38 -28.04 32.13
C ALA A 433 -24.63 -28.77 31.62
N ALA A 434 -25.43 -28.08 30.81
CA ALA A 434 -26.62 -28.65 30.19
C ALA A 434 -26.21 -29.72 29.18
N LYS A 435 -26.65 -30.96 29.41
CA LYS A 435 -26.26 -32.14 28.62
C LYS A 435 -26.99 -32.25 27.29
N SER A 436 -28.03 -31.46 27.08
CA SER A 436 -28.77 -31.36 25.83
C SER A 436 -29.32 -29.94 25.67
N THR A 437 -29.75 -29.62 24.46
CA THR A 437 -30.47 -28.37 24.15
C THR A 437 -31.78 -28.70 23.43
N ALA A 438 -32.56 -27.69 23.08
CA ALA A 438 -33.74 -27.88 22.23
C ALA A 438 -33.41 -28.40 20.81
N ARG A 439 -32.13 -28.37 20.41
CA ARG A 439 -31.67 -28.71 19.05
C ARG A 439 -30.58 -29.77 18.99
N MET A 440 -30.04 -30.20 20.13
CA MET A 440 -29.04 -31.26 20.23
C MET A 440 -29.42 -32.21 21.36
N ASP A 441 -29.46 -33.51 21.07
CA ASP A 441 -29.63 -34.52 22.11
C ASP A 441 -28.33 -34.71 22.92
N VAL A 442 -28.34 -35.65 23.87
CA VAL A 442 -27.20 -35.90 24.76
C VAL A 442 -25.97 -36.41 24.00
N ALA A 443 -26.16 -37.25 22.99
CA ALA A 443 -25.07 -37.83 22.23
C ALA A 443 -24.41 -36.79 21.33
N GLU A 444 -25.21 -36.02 20.58
CA GLU A 444 -24.73 -34.94 19.72
C GLU A 444 -24.07 -33.82 20.54
N THR A 445 -24.66 -33.45 21.67
CA THR A 445 -24.07 -32.47 22.59
C THR A 445 -22.70 -32.95 23.05
N PHE A 446 -22.58 -34.23 23.44
CA PHE A 446 -21.30 -34.75 23.85
C PHE A 446 -20.27 -34.75 22.71
N GLU A 447 -20.67 -35.19 21.52
CA GLU A 447 -19.80 -35.27 20.35
C GLU A 447 -19.25 -33.89 19.93
N LYS A 448 -20.12 -32.89 19.86
CA LYS A 448 -19.79 -31.57 19.28
C LYS A 448 -19.38 -30.53 20.33
N ILE A 449 -19.87 -30.66 21.56
CA ILE A 449 -19.74 -29.66 22.61
C ILE A 449 -19.00 -30.19 23.85
N GLY A 450 -18.93 -31.50 24.03
CA GLY A 450 -18.21 -32.15 25.12
C GLY A 450 -19.08 -32.31 26.35
N GLN A 451 -18.67 -31.75 27.48
CA GLN A 451 -19.37 -31.95 28.74
C GLN A 451 -20.71 -31.21 28.84
N GLY A 452 -21.11 -30.46 27.80
CA GLY A 452 -22.40 -29.78 27.72
C GLY A 452 -22.27 -28.28 27.53
N VAL A 453 -23.41 -27.59 27.51
CA VAL A 453 -23.48 -26.13 27.39
C VAL A 453 -23.32 -25.48 28.76
N LEU A 454 -22.44 -24.49 28.85
CA LEU A 454 -22.08 -23.79 30.09
C LEU A 454 -23.30 -23.21 30.82
N ASN A 455 -23.39 -23.47 32.12
CA ASN A 455 -24.29 -22.79 33.05
C ASN A 455 -23.50 -22.35 34.29
N ALA A 456 -23.13 -21.07 34.34
CA ALA A 456 -22.24 -20.52 35.36
C ALA A 456 -22.91 -20.47 36.75
N GLU A 457 -24.19 -20.13 36.82
CA GLU A 457 -24.94 -20.04 38.07
C GLU A 457 -25.08 -21.43 38.73
N ALA A 458 -25.46 -22.44 37.94
CA ALA A 458 -25.60 -23.81 38.43
C ALA A 458 -24.25 -24.36 38.91
N ALA A 459 -23.14 -24.00 38.25
CA ALA A 459 -21.81 -24.41 38.69
C ALA A 459 -21.49 -23.91 40.11
N LEU A 460 -21.88 -22.68 40.47
CA LEU A 460 -21.66 -22.14 41.82
C LEU A 460 -22.34 -22.98 42.92
N ALA A 461 -23.46 -23.63 42.59
CA ALA A 461 -24.19 -24.51 43.52
C ALA A 461 -23.48 -25.85 43.75
N ILE A 462 -22.58 -26.27 42.85
CA ILE A 462 -21.77 -27.47 43.03
C ILE A 462 -20.66 -27.17 44.05
N ALA A 463 -20.75 -27.82 45.21
CA ALA A 463 -19.74 -27.70 46.26
C ALA A 463 -18.39 -28.29 45.80
N PRO A 464 -17.25 -27.75 46.25
CA PRO A 464 -15.94 -28.32 45.95
C PRO A 464 -15.85 -29.77 46.44
N ALA A 465 -15.48 -30.69 45.54
CA ALA A 465 -15.28 -32.09 45.91
C ALA A 465 -14.19 -32.23 46.99
N ARG A 466 -14.27 -33.28 47.82
CA ARG A 466 -13.23 -33.49 48.84
C ARG A 466 -11.91 -33.84 48.15
N ALA A 467 -10.79 -33.47 48.76
CA ALA A 467 -9.46 -33.68 48.18
C ALA A 467 -9.18 -35.15 47.79
N GLY A 468 -9.74 -36.12 48.53
CA GLY A 468 -9.59 -37.55 48.25
C GLY A 468 -10.46 -38.08 47.10
N ASP A 469 -11.48 -37.33 46.69
CA ASP A 469 -12.38 -37.69 45.58
C ASP A 469 -11.88 -37.13 44.23
N LEU A 470 -10.79 -36.34 44.23
CA LEU A 470 -10.21 -35.71 43.06
C LEU A 470 -9.05 -36.54 42.51
N THR A 471 -9.06 -36.78 41.21
CA THR A 471 -8.02 -37.55 40.52
C THR A 471 -7.16 -36.63 39.66
N LYS A 472 -5.84 -36.66 39.88
CA LYS A 472 -4.89 -35.91 39.05
C LYS A 472 -4.86 -36.51 37.64
N LEU A 473 -4.97 -35.68 36.62
CA LEU A 473 -4.77 -36.15 35.24
C LEU A 473 -3.30 -36.52 34.99
N PRO A 474 -3.05 -37.54 34.14
CA PRO A 474 -1.70 -37.85 33.71
C PRO A 474 -1.06 -36.64 32.99
N PRO A 475 0.28 -36.54 32.98
CA PRO A 475 0.99 -35.56 32.14
C PRO A 475 0.54 -35.67 30.69
N SER A 476 0.42 -34.52 30.02
CA SER A 476 0.17 -34.49 28.58
C SER A 476 1.43 -34.91 27.83
N ASP A 477 1.24 -35.58 26.68
CA ASP A 477 2.31 -36.00 25.77
C ASP A 477 2.32 -35.08 24.55
N PRO A 478 3.50 -34.69 24.02
CA PRO A 478 3.58 -33.87 22.82
C PRO A 478 3.24 -34.66 21.54
N SER A 479 3.18 -35.98 21.59
CA SER A 479 3.09 -36.90 20.45
C SER A 479 1.93 -37.89 20.56
N TRP A 480 1.63 -38.61 19.47
CA TRP A 480 0.59 -39.63 19.50
C TRP A 480 0.99 -40.86 20.33
N PRO A 481 0.11 -41.39 21.20
CA PRO A 481 0.44 -42.52 22.07
C PRO A 481 0.99 -43.75 21.34
N TRP A 482 0.48 -44.07 20.15
CA TRP A 482 0.91 -45.24 19.38
C TRP A 482 2.30 -45.09 18.74
N LEU A 483 2.82 -43.86 18.58
CA LEU A 483 4.18 -43.65 18.06
C LEU A 483 5.24 -44.14 19.04
N SER A 484 4.89 -44.26 20.33
CA SER A 484 5.74 -44.91 21.33
C SER A 484 5.99 -46.41 21.05
N LEU A 485 5.16 -47.07 20.23
CA LEU A 485 5.47 -48.44 19.79
C LEU A 485 6.61 -48.51 18.78
N LEU A 486 6.74 -47.47 17.94
CA LEU A 486 7.76 -47.39 16.90
C LEU A 486 9.07 -46.81 17.44
N PHE A 487 8.97 -45.83 18.34
CA PHE A 487 10.09 -45.03 18.82
C PHE A 487 10.40 -45.22 20.31
N GLY A 488 9.54 -45.90 21.07
CA GLY A 488 9.74 -46.20 22.49
C GLY A 488 10.50 -47.49 22.75
N GLN A 489 10.74 -47.78 24.03
CA GLN A 489 11.45 -48.98 24.47
C GLN A 489 10.45 -50.15 24.56
N GLY A 490 10.35 -50.97 23.51
CA GLY A 490 9.29 -52.01 23.49
C GLY A 490 9.17 -52.99 22.32
N GLY A 491 10.01 -52.96 21.29
CA GLY A 491 10.21 -54.17 20.45
C GLY A 491 9.76 -54.18 18.98
N VAL A 492 9.51 -53.04 18.32
CA VAL A 492 9.61 -52.94 16.83
C VAL A 492 10.20 -51.56 16.50
N GLU A 493 11.51 -51.43 16.68
CA GLU A 493 12.19 -50.12 16.71
C GLU A 493 12.46 -49.58 15.30
N LEU A 494 11.71 -48.54 14.90
CA LEU A 494 12.19 -47.60 13.90
C LEU A 494 13.37 -46.84 14.50
N ALA A 495 14.44 -46.58 13.74
CA ALA A 495 15.62 -45.89 14.24
C ALA A 495 16.28 -46.54 15.47
N ALA A 496 16.44 -47.87 15.48
CA ALA A 496 17.11 -48.60 16.56
C ALA A 496 18.52 -48.06 16.90
N GLY A 497 19.23 -47.52 15.91
CA GLY A 497 20.55 -46.88 16.08
C GLY A 497 20.52 -45.43 16.58
N ALA A 498 19.35 -44.79 16.66
CA ALA A 498 19.18 -43.42 17.14
C ALA A 498 19.00 -43.37 18.66
N ASP A 499 19.54 -42.33 19.30
CA ASP A 499 19.33 -42.09 20.73
C ASP A 499 17.87 -41.70 21.05
N GLN A 500 17.50 -41.78 22.33
CA GLN A 500 16.13 -41.49 22.78
C GLN A 500 15.66 -40.08 22.39
N ARG A 501 16.57 -39.09 22.34
CA ARG A 501 16.25 -37.70 21.99
C ARG A 501 15.83 -37.60 20.52
N ARG A 502 16.59 -38.23 19.62
CA ARG A 502 16.29 -38.26 18.18
C ARG A 502 15.01 -39.03 17.88
N ARG A 503 14.75 -40.13 18.60
CA ARG A 503 13.48 -40.89 18.50
C ARG A 503 12.27 -40.03 18.92
N ALA A 504 12.40 -39.24 19.99
CA ALA A 504 11.36 -38.30 20.41
C ALA A 504 11.12 -37.19 19.38
N MET A 505 12.18 -36.67 18.74
CA MET A 505 12.06 -35.71 17.63
C MET A 505 11.27 -36.30 16.46
N PHE A 506 11.52 -37.55 16.07
CA PHE A 506 10.76 -38.21 14.99
C PHE A 506 9.27 -38.36 15.33
N ALA A 507 8.95 -38.79 16.55
CA ALA A 507 7.56 -38.90 17.00
C ALA A 507 6.85 -37.54 16.99
N LEU A 508 7.52 -36.49 17.44
CA LEU A 508 6.98 -35.13 17.43
C LEU A 508 6.83 -34.59 16.00
N GLU A 509 7.83 -34.80 15.14
CA GLU A 509 7.79 -34.38 13.73
C GLU A 509 6.59 -35.02 13.02
N LEU A 510 6.39 -36.33 13.15
CA LEU A 510 5.24 -37.05 12.61
C LEU A 510 3.92 -36.52 13.17
N THR A 511 3.87 -36.19 14.46
CA THR A 511 2.67 -35.64 15.11
C THR A 511 2.33 -34.26 14.54
N GLN A 512 3.32 -33.38 14.38
CA GLN A 512 3.16 -32.07 13.77
C GLN A 512 2.84 -32.13 12.27
N MET A 513 3.26 -33.19 11.57
CA MET A 513 2.84 -33.43 10.18
C MET A 513 1.34 -33.71 10.10
N ALA A 514 0.80 -34.61 10.93
CA ALA A 514 -0.63 -34.88 10.95
C ALA A 514 -1.49 -33.64 11.24
N GLN A 515 -0.96 -32.67 11.97
CA GLN A 515 -1.66 -31.43 12.29
C GLN A 515 -1.62 -30.39 11.17
N ARG A 516 -0.72 -30.54 10.20
CA ARG A 516 -0.49 -29.57 9.10
C ARG A 516 -0.82 -30.14 7.72
N VAL A 517 -0.82 -31.46 7.57
CA VAL A 517 -0.97 -32.17 6.28
C VAL A 517 -2.22 -33.06 6.35
N ALA A 518 -3.27 -32.63 5.64
CA ALA A 518 -4.57 -33.30 5.64
C ALA A 518 -4.49 -34.78 5.24
N ALA A 519 -3.60 -35.16 4.31
CA ALA A 519 -3.41 -36.55 3.91
C ALA A 519 -2.90 -37.44 5.06
N VAL A 520 -2.04 -36.89 5.92
CA VAL A 520 -1.50 -37.60 7.10
C VAL A 520 -2.57 -37.67 8.19
N GLU A 521 -3.35 -36.60 8.42
CA GLU A 521 -4.50 -36.63 9.34
C GLU A 521 -5.54 -37.68 8.91
N GLN A 522 -5.91 -37.70 7.62
CA GLN A 522 -6.94 -38.59 7.09
C GLN A 522 -6.52 -40.06 7.10
N ALA A 523 -5.21 -40.35 7.03
CA ALA A 523 -4.70 -41.70 7.14
C ALA A 523 -4.97 -42.34 8.51
N LEU A 524 -5.06 -41.52 9.57
CA LEU A 524 -5.43 -41.95 10.92
C LEU A 524 -6.17 -40.81 11.67
N PRO A 525 -7.50 -40.67 11.48
CA PRO A 525 -8.27 -39.54 12.01
C PRO A 525 -8.34 -39.46 13.55
N SER A 526 -8.24 -40.62 14.21
CA SER A 526 -8.20 -40.72 15.69
C SER A 526 -6.90 -41.40 16.14
N PRO A 527 -5.77 -40.68 16.10
CA PRO A 527 -4.47 -41.22 16.48
C PRO A 527 -4.29 -41.33 18.00
N GLU A 528 -5.25 -40.82 18.78
CA GLU A 528 -5.25 -40.87 20.25
C GLU A 528 -6.02 -42.09 20.82
N ARG A 529 -6.58 -42.93 19.94
CA ARG A 529 -7.22 -44.19 20.34
C ARG A 529 -6.23 -45.10 21.07
N PRO A 530 -6.73 -45.99 21.95
CA PRO A 530 -5.91 -47.05 22.53
C PRO A 530 -5.08 -47.75 21.46
N VAL A 531 -3.82 -48.01 21.79
CA VAL A 531 -2.79 -48.45 20.83
C VAL A 531 -3.16 -49.79 20.17
N ASP A 532 -3.82 -50.67 20.93
CA ASP A 532 -4.40 -51.94 20.50
C ASP A 532 -5.53 -51.81 19.50
N ALA A 533 -6.21 -50.66 19.46
CA ALA A 533 -7.28 -50.35 18.51
C ALA A 533 -6.80 -49.76 17.17
N ILE A 534 -5.49 -49.50 17.02
CA ILE A 534 -4.88 -48.98 15.79
C ILE A 534 -4.12 -50.13 15.12
N GLY A 535 -4.66 -50.67 14.02
CA GLY A 535 -4.09 -51.84 13.35
C GLY A 535 -2.80 -51.54 12.58
N PRO A 536 -1.95 -52.55 12.29
CA PRO A 536 -0.70 -52.36 11.53
C PRO A 536 -0.91 -51.69 10.16
N ALA A 537 -2.00 -52.01 9.46
CA ALA A 537 -2.33 -51.38 8.18
C ALA A 537 -2.66 -49.88 8.30
N GLU A 538 -3.34 -49.47 9.39
CA GLU A 538 -3.60 -48.05 9.66
C GLU A 538 -2.30 -47.30 9.95
N ARG A 539 -1.39 -47.92 10.72
CA ARG A 539 -0.07 -47.35 11.04
C ARG A 539 0.78 -47.20 9.78
N ASN A 540 0.84 -48.22 8.93
CA ASN A 540 1.61 -48.15 7.69
C ASN A 540 1.04 -47.08 6.75
N ARG A 541 -0.28 -46.98 6.59
CA ARG A 541 -0.89 -45.89 5.80
C ARG A 541 -0.52 -44.50 6.32
N TYR A 542 -0.46 -44.33 7.63
CA TYR A 542 -0.02 -43.07 8.24
C TYR A 542 1.45 -42.76 7.91
N LEU A 543 2.35 -43.74 8.05
CA LEU A 543 3.77 -43.58 7.73
C LEU A 543 4.03 -43.37 6.24
N GLU A 544 3.29 -44.07 5.37
CA GLU A 544 3.32 -43.88 3.92
C GLU A 544 2.84 -42.48 3.54
N ALA A 545 1.73 -42.02 4.12
CA ALA A 545 1.25 -40.65 3.91
C ALA A 545 2.26 -39.61 4.41
N ALA A 546 2.92 -39.87 5.54
CA ALA A 546 3.98 -39.00 6.05
C ALA A 546 5.20 -38.96 5.10
N LEU A 547 5.62 -40.10 4.55
CA LEU A 547 6.72 -40.18 3.59
C LEU A 547 6.39 -39.50 2.26
N ASP A 548 5.18 -39.71 1.73
CA ASP A 548 4.78 -39.25 0.39
C ASP A 548 4.34 -37.79 0.36
N ALA A 549 3.63 -37.33 1.40
CA ALA A 549 3.00 -36.01 1.44
C ALA A 549 3.46 -35.13 2.61
N GLY A 550 4.17 -35.67 3.60
CA GLY A 550 4.53 -34.98 4.84
C GLY A 550 5.76 -34.08 4.78
N ASN A 551 6.57 -34.16 3.72
CA ASN A 551 7.90 -33.53 3.61
C ASN A 551 8.78 -33.78 4.86
N PRO A 552 9.09 -35.06 5.19
CA PRO A 552 9.90 -35.40 6.36
C PRO A 552 11.32 -34.83 6.25
N SER A 553 11.92 -34.53 7.41
CA SER A 553 13.34 -34.23 7.55
C SER A 553 14.19 -35.32 6.90
N LYS A 554 15.41 -34.99 6.49
CA LYS A 554 16.33 -35.96 5.86
C LYS A 554 16.55 -37.18 6.77
N ALA A 555 16.63 -36.93 8.08
CA ALA A 555 16.78 -37.98 9.08
C ALA A 555 15.54 -38.87 9.17
N LEU A 556 14.34 -38.28 9.26
CA LEU A 556 13.10 -39.06 9.32
C LEU A 556 12.80 -39.78 8.01
N ARG A 557 13.10 -39.16 6.86
CA ARG A 557 12.93 -39.76 5.55
C ARG A 557 13.72 -41.07 5.42
N ALA A 558 14.99 -41.06 5.80
CA ALA A 558 15.84 -42.25 5.73
C ALA A 558 15.26 -43.42 6.55
N GLU A 559 14.75 -43.13 7.74
CA GLU A 559 14.12 -44.14 8.62
C GLU A 559 12.80 -44.67 8.05
N LEU A 560 11.96 -43.79 7.49
CA LEU A 560 10.70 -44.17 6.86
C LEU A 560 10.94 -45.01 5.59
N GLU A 561 11.90 -44.64 4.75
CA GLU A 561 12.25 -45.39 3.53
C GLU A 561 12.78 -46.79 3.86
N GLN A 562 13.65 -46.88 4.86
CA GLN A 562 14.18 -48.16 5.33
C GLN A 562 13.07 -49.06 5.88
N HIS A 563 12.18 -48.53 6.71
CA HIS A 563 11.14 -49.32 7.36
C HIS A 563 10.01 -49.74 6.43
N LEU A 564 9.61 -48.86 5.51
CA LEU A 564 8.57 -49.16 4.53
C LEU A 564 9.11 -49.99 3.36
N GLY A 565 10.43 -50.27 3.32
CA GLY A 565 11.07 -51.07 2.27
C GLY A 565 10.93 -50.44 0.88
N ARG A 566 10.74 -49.13 0.82
CA ARG A 566 10.50 -48.38 -0.41
C ARG A 566 11.26 -47.07 -0.35
N GLN A 567 11.93 -46.72 -1.43
CA GLN A 567 12.35 -45.34 -1.63
C GLN A 567 11.10 -44.49 -1.72
N ALA A 568 11.12 -43.26 -1.19
CA ALA A 568 10.04 -42.32 -1.45
C ALA A 568 9.81 -42.33 -2.96
N ALA A 569 8.57 -42.61 -3.39
CA ALA A 569 8.25 -42.51 -4.80
C ALA A 569 8.76 -41.14 -5.23
N ALA A 570 9.60 -41.09 -6.29
CA ALA A 570 10.20 -39.85 -6.77
C ALA A 570 9.07 -38.83 -6.77
N ALA A 571 9.13 -37.89 -5.81
CA ALA A 571 8.00 -37.04 -5.52
C ALA A 571 7.57 -36.52 -6.88
N PRO A 572 6.31 -36.73 -7.33
CA PRO A 572 5.89 -36.14 -8.60
C PRO A 572 6.30 -34.69 -8.47
N ALA A 573 7.33 -34.26 -9.21
CA ALA A 573 8.10 -33.07 -8.88
C ALA A 573 7.06 -32.01 -8.58
N ALA A 574 6.94 -31.62 -7.30
CA ALA A 574 5.67 -31.14 -6.76
C ALA A 574 4.98 -30.32 -7.84
N ALA A 575 3.88 -30.80 -8.43
CA ALA A 575 3.06 -29.92 -9.23
C ALA A 575 2.49 -28.99 -8.18
N PRO A 576 3.15 -27.83 -7.94
CA PRO A 576 3.70 -27.46 -6.65
C PRO A 576 2.74 -27.82 -5.51
N ALA A 577 1.75 -27.05 -5.12
CA ALA A 577 0.43 -27.66 -5.18
C ALA A 577 -0.10 -27.34 -6.61
N ARG A 578 -1.39 -27.50 -6.90
CA ARG A 578 -2.01 -26.24 -7.35
C ARG A 578 -1.73 -25.31 -6.17
N VAL A 579 -0.61 -24.60 -6.22
CA VAL A 579 -0.14 -23.62 -5.25
C VAL A 579 -1.30 -22.71 -4.78
N HIS A 580 -2.57 -22.70 -5.24
CA HIS A 580 -2.86 -21.98 -6.46
C HIS A 580 -1.56 -22.03 -7.20
N ARG A 581 -1.38 -22.85 -8.24
CA ARG A 581 -0.56 -22.22 -9.24
C ARG A 581 -1.49 -20.98 -9.54
N ILE A 582 -1.48 -19.83 -8.78
CA ILE A 582 -0.72 -18.63 -9.11
C ILE A 582 0.27 -19.29 -9.96
N ARG A 583 -0.14 -19.44 -11.24
CA ARG A 583 0.69 -20.05 -12.21
C ARG A 583 1.91 -19.25 -11.90
N ARG A 584 2.90 -19.91 -11.30
CA ARG A 584 4.21 -19.37 -11.29
C ARG A 584 4.56 -19.69 -12.73
N LYS A 585 3.88 -19.00 -13.67
CA LYS A 585 4.57 -18.17 -14.60
C LYS A 585 5.62 -17.61 -13.67
N ILE A 586 6.86 -18.02 -13.91
CA ILE A 586 7.96 -17.12 -13.70
C ILE A 586 7.32 -15.75 -13.88
N VAL A 587 7.35 -14.88 -12.86
CA VAL A 587 7.11 -13.49 -13.17
C VAL A 587 8.26 -13.23 -14.12
N GLU A 588 8.02 -13.52 -15.40
CA GLU A 588 8.85 -13.19 -16.51
C GLU A 588 8.89 -11.72 -16.25
N PRO A 589 10.05 -11.21 -15.80
CA PRO A 589 10.15 -9.80 -15.48
C PRO A 589 9.45 -9.12 -16.65
N GLY A 590 8.40 -8.35 -16.33
CA GLY A 590 7.55 -7.73 -17.34
C GLY A 590 8.48 -7.18 -18.41
N ALA A 591 8.12 -7.39 -19.67
CA ALA A 591 9.09 -7.28 -20.77
C ALA A 591 9.97 -6.04 -20.55
N PRO A 592 11.31 -6.22 -20.57
CA PRO A 592 12.22 -5.18 -20.16
C PRO A 592 11.88 -3.91 -20.94
N PRO A 593 11.98 -2.74 -20.31
CA PRO A 593 11.54 -1.53 -20.96
C PRO A 593 12.22 -1.39 -22.32
N ARG A 594 11.44 -0.99 -23.33
CA ARG A 594 11.89 -0.89 -24.71
C ARG A 594 13.03 0.11 -24.79
N ARG A 595 14.14 -0.30 -25.38
CA ARG A 595 15.32 0.54 -25.57
C ARG A 595 15.39 1.00 -27.02
N LEU A 596 15.41 2.31 -27.25
CA LEU A 596 15.50 2.90 -28.59
C LEU A 596 16.64 3.90 -28.66
N ARG A 597 17.50 3.75 -29.66
CA ARG A 597 18.53 4.73 -30.01
C ARG A 597 17.88 5.97 -30.58
N VAL A 598 18.38 7.13 -30.15
CA VAL A 598 17.95 8.46 -30.59
C VAL A 598 19.19 9.34 -30.74
N PHE A 599 19.06 10.46 -31.45
CA PHE A 599 20.03 11.54 -31.29
C PHE A 599 19.90 12.12 -29.89
N ALA A 600 21.02 12.36 -29.20
CA ALA A 600 21.01 12.89 -27.84
C ALA A 600 20.47 14.32 -27.79
N LEU A 601 20.83 15.15 -28.78
CA LEU A 601 20.29 16.49 -29.00
C LEU A 601 19.67 16.58 -30.40
N ASP A 602 20.53 16.61 -31.41
CA ASP A 602 20.18 16.68 -32.82
C ASP A 602 21.33 16.11 -33.69
N PRO A 603 21.12 15.93 -35.01
CA PRO A 603 22.14 15.38 -35.90
C PRO A 603 23.43 16.22 -36.05
N SER A 604 23.45 17.50 -35.66
CA SER A 604 24.67 18.33 -35.78
C SER A 604 25.80 17.80 -34.90
N MET A 605 25.49 17.14 -33.78
CA MET A 605 26.47 16.50 -32.90
C MET A 605 27.19 15.33 -33.57
N ALA A 606 26.53 14.63 -34.49
CA ALA A 606 27.14 13.52 -35.22
C ALA A 606 28.17 13.99 -36.27
N LYS A 607 28.19 15.30 -36.57
CA LYS A 607 29.05 15.91 -37.59
C LYS A 607 30.35 16.50 -37.02
N ARG A 608 30.56 16.44 -35.70
CA ARG A 608 31.79 16.91 -35.04
C ARG A 608 32.48 15.76 -34.29
N LEU A 609 33.81 15.67 -34.43
CA LEU A 609 34.61 14.60 -33.82
C LEU A 609 34.65 14.68 -32.29
N ASP A 610 34.58 15.89 -31.73
CA ASP A 610 34.62 16.11 -30.28
C ASP A 610 33.33 15.65 -29.58
N THR A 611 32.18 15.71 -30.27
CA THR A 611 30.86 15.30 -29.75
C THR A 611 30.43 13.90 -30.17
N LEU A 612 31.19 13.22 -31.04
CA LEU A 612 30.88 11.87 -31.53
C LEU A 612 30.63 10.85 -30.41
N PRO A 613 31.33 10.85 -29.25
CA PRO A 613 31.07 9.89 -28.17
C PRO A 613 29.70 10.04 -27.48
N VAL A 614 29.00 11.17 -27.69
CA VAL A 614 27.74 11.52 -27.02
C VAL A 614 26.65 11.97 -28.01
N ASN A 615 26.83 11.71 -29.31
CA ASN A 615 25.89 12.12 -30.34
C ASN A 615 24.58 11.31 -30.29
N GLU A 616 24.65 10.06 -29.83
CA GLU A 616 23.52 9.16 -29.67
C GLU A 616 23.34 8.73 -28.21
N THR A 617 22.09 8.50 -27.83
CA THR A 617 21.75 7.90 -26.54
C THR A 617 20.65 6.86 -26.71
N VAL A 618 20.42 6.06 -25.67
CA VAL A 618 19.40 5.02 -25.66
C VAL A 618 18.33 5.39 -24.64
N LEU A 619 17.14 5.72 -25.12
CA LEU A 619 15.99 5.97 -24.28
C LEU A 619 15.31 4.66 -23.88
N THR A 620 14.90 4.62 -22.61
CA THR A 620 14.16 3.51 -22.00
C THR A 620 12.69 3.90 -21.89
N LEU A 621 11.83 3.17 -22.59
CA LEU A 621 10.38 3.41 -22.68
C LEU A 621 9.60 2.24 -22.09
N PRO A 622 8.36 2.44 -21.60
CA PRO A 622 7.47 1.33 -21.27
C PRO A 622 7.35 0.36 -22.44
N TRP A 623 7.41 -0.94 -22.17
CA TRP A 623 7.22 -1.96 -23.21
C TRP A 623 5.78 -2.00 -23.72
N ASP A 624 4.84 -1.76 -22.80
CA ASP A 624 3.40 -1.91 -22.88
C ASP A 624 2.70 -0.57 -23.23
N ASP A 625 2.94 -0.04 -24.43
CA ASP A 625 2.14 1.09 -24.97
C ASP A 625 0.96 0.52 -25.79
N HIS A 626 -0.13 0.13 -25.10
CA HIS A 626 -1.20 -0.70 -25.67
C HIS A 626 -2.25 0.08 -26.44
N PRO A 627 -2.59 -0.34 -27.67
CA PRO A 627 -3.78 0.16 -28.32
C PRO A 627 -5.04 0.07 -27.47
N GLU A 628 -5.30 -1.05 -26.79
CA GLU A 628 -6.59 -1.38 -26.16
C GLU A 628 -6.35 -2.05 -24.80
N ALA A 629 -6.12 -1.27 -23.75
CA ALA A 629 -6.15 -1.81 -22.39
C ALA A 629 -7.59 -2.23 -22.03
N GLY A 630 -7.76 -3.42 -21.42
CA GLY A 630 -9.06 -4.02 -21.09
C GLY A 630 -9.23 -5.48 -21.57
N ALA A 631 -8.34 -6.00 -22.41
CA ALA A 631 -8.27 -7.42 -22.75
C ALA A 631 -7.24 -8.15 -21.85
N ASP A 632 -7.53 -9.40 -21.48
CA ASP A 632 -6.75 -10.25 -20.56
C ASP A 632 -5.29 -10.55 -21.00
N ALA A 633 -4.82 -10.01 -22.14
CA ALA A 633 -3.44 -10.08 -22.58
C ALA A 633 -2.98 -8.78 -23.30
N PRO A 634 -1.82 -8.21 -22.95
CA PRO A 634 -1.24 -7.05 -23.64
C PRO A 634 -0.92 -7.33 -25.11
N GLY A 635 -1.39 -6.48 -26.04
CA GLY A 635 -1.09 -6.56 -27.48
C GLY A 635 0.19 -5.78 -27.87
N PRO A 636 0.92 -6.19 -28.93
CA PRO A 636 2.18 -5.54 -29.34
C PRO A 636 1.95 -4.16 -29.98
N LEU A 637 2.92 -3.26 -29.82
CA LEU A 637 2.98 -1.95 -30.50
C LEU A 637 2.84 -2.14 -32.01
N ARG A 638 1.91 -1.48 -32.70
CA ARG A 638 1.74 -1.72 -34.15
C ARG A 638 2.77 -0.94 -34.98
N PRO A 639 3.13 -1.40 -36.19
CA PRO A 639 4.07 -0.67 -37.06
C PRO A 639 3.63 0.78 -37.35
N GLY A 640 4.60 1.68 -37.49
CA GLY A 640 4.36 3.12 -37.61
C GLY A 640 3.98 3.65 -36.24
N PRO A 641 4.88 3.47 -35.26
CA PRO A 641 4.58 2.98 -33.92
C PRO A 641 3.26 3.52 -33.39
N VAL A 642 2.26 2.64 -33.33
CA VAL A 642 0.91 2.98 -32.87
C VAL A 642 0.63 2.30 -31.54
N GLY A 643 0.73 3.09 -30.46
CA GLY A 643 0.59 2.67 -29.07
C GLY A 643 -0.74 3.03 -28.43
N GLU A 644 -0.78 3.22 -27.12
CA GLU A 644 -1.93 3.73 -26.37
C GLU A 644 -2.08 5.24 -26.54
N TYR A 645 -0.97 5.97 -26.40
CA TYR A 645 -0.92 7.43 -26.39
C TYR A 645 -0.72 8.04 -27.77
N LEU A 646 0.12 7.41 -28.59
CA LEU A 646 0.65 8.00 -29.83
C LEU A 646 0.35 7.13 -31.05
N GLU A 647 0.19 7.79 -32.20
CA GLU A 647 0.11 7.18 -33.51
C GLU A 647 1.04 7.93 -34.46
N VAL A 648 2.11 7.28 -34.94
CA VAL A 648 3.03 7.90 -35.91
C VAL A 648 2.56 7.62 -37.33
N VAL A 649 2.15 8.67 -38.03
CA VAL A 649 1.64 8.61 -39.40
C VAL A 649 2.63 9.30 -40.32
N ASP A 650 3.42 8.52 -41.05
CA ASP A 650 4.49 9.04 -41.90
C ASP A 650 4.06 9.16 -43.36
N ILE A 651 3.21 10.16 -43.62
CA ILE A 651 2.78 10.56 -44.96
C ILE A 651 3.38 11.94 -45.22
N ASP A 652 4.03 12.09 -46.37
CA ASP A 652 4.61 13.34 -46.86
C ASP A 652 3.73 13.89 -47.98
N PRO A 653 2.84 14.85 -47.67
CA PRO A 653 1.93 15.43 -48.65
C PRO A 653 2.67 16.18 -49.76
N ALA A 654 3.83 16.77 -49.46
CA ALA A 654 4.60 17.56 -50.42
C ALA A 654 5.25 16.69 -51.50
N SER A 655 5.61 15.44 -51.18
CA SER A 655 6.09 14.46 -52.18
C SER A 655 5.03 13.44 -52.62
N GLY A 656 3.83 13.47 -52.04
CA GLY A 656 2.76 12.49 -52.31
C GLY A 656 3.11 11.06 -51.86
N LYS A 657 4.09 10.91 -50.96
CA LYS A 657 4.65 9.62 -50.57
C LYS A 657 4.19 9.21 -49.17
N ALA A 658 3.82 7.93 -49.01
CA ALA A 658 3.70 7.30 -47.72
C ALA A 658 4.96 6.48 -47.46
N TYR A 659 5.63 6.71 -46.34
CA TYR A 659 6.83 5.96 -45.96
C TYR A 659 6.43 4.66 -45.25
N ASP A 660 7.22 3.60 -45.47
CA ASP A 660 6.95 2.32 -44.83
C ASP A 660 6.99 2.46 -43.30
N PRO A 661 5.95 1.97 -42.59
CA PRO A 661 5.92 2.03 -41.14
C PRO A 661 7.05 1.20 -40.52
N ILE A 662 7.76 1.76 -39.54
CA ILE A 662 8.75 1.01 -38.77
C ILE A 662 8.04 0.02 -37.82
N ASP A 663 8.42 -1.26 -37.88
CA ASP A 663 7.99 -2.27 -36.91
C ASP A 663 9.02 -2.39 -35.79
N LEU A 664 8.81 -1.67 -34.68
CA LEU A 664 9.71 -1.71 -33.53
C LEU A 664 9.72 -3.07 -32.80
N ASN A 665 8.83 -4.01 -33.12
CA ASN A 665 8.88 -5.37 -32.58
C ASN A 665 9.72 -6.32 -33.44
N HIS A 666 10.24 -5.85 -34.59
CA HIS A 666 11.08 -6.68 -35.44
C HIS A 666 12.31 -7.19 -34.63
N PRO A 667 12.58 -8.50 -34.57
CA PRO A 667 13.61 -9.07 -33.70
C PRO A 667 15.00 -8.45 -33.85
N TRP A 668 15.38 -8.06 -35.08
CA TRP A 668 16.66 -7.39 -35.33
C TRP A 668 16.74 -5.98 -34.75
N LEU A 669 15.63 -5.24 -34.76
CA LEU A 669 15.59 -3.91 -34.16
C LEU A 669 15.60 -4.02 -32.64
N LEU A 670 14.89 -5.00 -32.05
CA LEU A 670 14.95 -5.26 -30.61
C LEU A 670 16.38 -5.59 -30.14
N ALA A 671 17.11 -6.42 -30.88
CA ALA A 671 18.50 -6.79 -30.55
C ALA A 671 19.50 -5.64 -30.62
N GLN A 672 19.18 -4.58 -31.39
CA GLN A 672 20.07 -3.43 -31.61
C GLN A 672 19.60 -2.15 -30.91
N ASN A 673 18.56 -2.22 -30.07
CA ASN A 673 17.90 -1.05 -29.47
C ASN A 673 17.34 -0.08 -30.54
N GLY A 674 16.64 -0.59 -31.56
CA GLY A 674 16.09 0.18 -32.67
C GLY A 674 17.04 0.37 -33.85
N VAL A 675 16.64 1.17 -34.83
CA VAL A 675 17.48 1.59 -35.96
C VAL A 675 18.56 2.55 -35.46
N ALA A 676 19.76 2.48 -36.04
CA ALA A 676 20.82 3.44 -35.74
C ALA A 676 20.42 4.86 -36.18
N PRO A 677 20.83 5.90 -35.45
CA PRO A 677 20.55 7.29 -35.84
C PRO A 677 20.97 7.62 -37.27
N SER A 678 20.05 8.22 -38.01
CA SER A 678 20.22 8.50 -39.44
C SER A 678 19.36 9.66 -39.89
N GLU A 679 19.96 10.63 -40.60
CA GLU A 679 19.25 11.76 -41.23
C GLU A 679 18.50 11.37 -42.51
N GLY A 680 18.79 10.20 -43.08
CA GLY A 680 18.27 9.77 -44.40
C GLY A 680 17.30 8.60 -44.35
N ASN A 681 17.00 8.07 -43.15
CA ASN A 681 16.14 6.89 -42.99
C ASN A 681 14.80 7.28 -42.35
N PRO A 682 13.69 7.35 -43.11
CA PRO A 682 12.36 7.68 -42.59
C PRO A 682 11.91 6.77 -41.44
N LYS A 683 12.33 5.50 -41.43
CA LYS A 683 12.03 4.58 -40.32
C LYS A 683 12.69 5.03 -39.01
N PHE A 684 13.90 5.61 -39.07
CA PHE A 684 14.52 6.22 -37.89
C PHE A 684 13.78 7.51 -37.47
N HIS A 685 13.28 8.32 -38.42
CA HIS A 685 12.52 9.53 -38.08
C HIS A 685 11.27 9.18 -37.26
N GLN A 686 10.55 8.12 -37.68
CA GLN A 686 9.42 7.56 -36.93
C GLN A 686 9.82 7.07 -35.51
N GLN A 687 10.97 6.41 -35.38
CA GLN A 687 11.51 5.96 -34.08
C GLN A 687 11.86 7.14 -33.17
N MET A 688 12.50 8.16 -33.72
CA MET A 688 12.98 9.34 -32.99
C MET A 688 11.80 10.09 -32.35
N VAL A 689 10.81 10.47 -33.16
CA VAL A 689 9.63 11.21 -32.65
C VAL A 689 8.86 10.41 -31.61
N TYR A 690 8.70 9.11 -31.82
CA TYR A 690 7.98 8.25 -30.89
C TYR A 690 8.73 8.13 -29.55
N ALA A 691 10.04 7.90 -29.60
CA ALA A 691 10.83 7.67 -28.40
C ALA A 691 10.91 8.91 -27.51
N VAL A 692 11.17 10.07 -28.10
CA VAL A 692 11.27 11.34 -27.37
C VAL A 692 9.91 11.79 -26.85
N ALA A 693 8.83 11.64 -27.64
CA ALA A 693 7.48 11.96 -27.19
C ALA A 693 7.04 11.08 -26.00
N MET A 694 7.26 9.76 -26.07
CA MET A 694 6.94 8.86 -24.95
C MET A 694 7.77 9.13 -23.70
N LYS A 695 9.05 9.51 -23.86
CA LYS A 695 9.90 9.95 -22.74
C LYS A 695 9.34 11.20 -22.06
N THR A 696 8.85 12.16 -22.86
CA THR A 696 8.21 13.39 -22.37
C THR A 696 6.93 13.08 -21.59
N ILE A 697 6.05 12.23 -22.15
CA ILE A 697 4.81 11.78 -21.48
C ILE A 697 5.14 11.16 -20.12
N GLY A 698 6.10 10.23 -20.07
CA GLY A 698 6.51 9.58 -18.82
C GLY A 698 7.03 10.54 -17.75
N ALA A 699 7.68 11.65 -18.15
CA ALA A 699 8.11 12.69 -17.21
C ALA A 699 6.90 13.41 -16.57
N PHE A 700 5.86 13.72 -17.37
CA PHE A 700 4.63 14.33 -16.87
C PHE A 700 3.86 13.41 -15.93
N GLU A 701 3.66 12.15 -16.31
CA GLU A 701 2.89 11.21 -15.50
C GLU A 701 3.57 10.93 -14.16
N LYS A 702 4.90 10.82 -14.16
CA LYS A 702 5.68 10.65 -12.94
C LYS A 702 5.59 11.88 -12.01
N ALA A 703 5.54 13.09 -12.57
CA ALA A 703 5.43 14.32 -11.79
C ALA A 703 4.00 14.56 -11.26
N LEU A 704 2.98 14.29 -12.08
CA LEU A 704 1.58 14.52 -11.75
C LEU A 704 1.00 13.42 -10.86
N GLY A 705 1.50 12.19 -10.95
CA GLY A 705 0.96 11.03 -10.22
C GLY A 705 -0.32 10.47 -10.83
N ARG A 706 -0.54 10.67 -12.14
CA ARG A 706 -1.69 10.20 -12.93
C ARG A 706 -1.36 10.20 -14.42
N ARG A 707 -2.17 9.51 -15.23
CA ARG A 707 -1.98 9.44 -16.68
C ARG A 707 -2.37 10.76 -17.37
N ALA A 708 -1.66 11.06 -18.46
CA ALA A 708 -1.93 12.25 -19.28
C ALA A 708 -3.13 12.02 -20.21
N LEU A 709 -4.03 13.00 -20.32
CA LEU A 709 -5.15 12.98 -21.27
C LEU A 709 -4.93 14.02 -22.38
N TRP A 710 -5.43 13.71 -23.58
CA TRP A 710 -5.43 14.64 -24.70
C TRP A 710 -6.65 15.54 -24.70
N ALA A 711 -6.52 16.72 -25.30
CA ALA A 711 -7.65 17.58 -25.56
C ALA A 711 -8.66 16.88 -26.50
N PRO A 712 -9.98 17.04 -26.28
CA PRO A 712 -10.98 16.43 -27.15
C PRO A 712 -11.04 17.15 -28.50
N LEU A 713 -11.26 16.39 -29.57
CA LEU A 713 -11.35 16.88 -30.95
C LEU A 713 -12.70 17.55 -31.19
N ARG A 714 -12.69 18.78 -31.71
CA ARG A 714 -13.93 19.50 -32.04
C ARG A 714 -14.34 19.25 -33.49
N ARG A 715 -15.42 18.49 -33.71
CA ARG A 715 -15.89 18.20 -35.08
C ARG A 715 -16.70 19.37 -35.64
N ARG A 716 -16.23 19.94 -36.75
CA ARG A 716 -16.90 21.03 -37.48
C ARG A 716 -17.85 20.46 -38.55
N LYS A 717 -19.02 21.08 -38.74
CA LYS A 717 -19.94 20.87 -39.85
C LYS A 717 -19.47 21.64 -41.09
N ALA A 718 -19.98 21.27 -42.25
CA ALA A 718 -19.73 21.99 -43.51
C ALA A 718 -20.19 23.46 -43.49
N ASP A 719 -21.16 23.80 -42.63
CA ASP A 719 -21.66 25.17 -42.41
C ASP A 719 -20.76 26.02 -41.48
N GLY A 720 -19.69 25.42 -40.95
CA GLY A 720 -18.75 26.07 -40.05
C GLY A 720 -19.07 25.97 -38.56
N SER A 721 -20.21 25.43 -38.15
CA SER A 721 -20.60 25.21 -36.74
C SER A 721 -20.01 23.91 -36.16
N TYR A 722 -19.88 23.80 -34.82
CA TYR A 722 -19.34 22.59 -34.16
C TYR A 722 -20.46 21.62 -33.73
N VAL A 723 -20.27 20.32 -33.94
CA VAL A 723 -21.26 19.24 -33.65
C VAL A 723 -21.13 18.69 -32.22
N GLY A 724 -19.94 18.79 -31.62
CA GLY A 724 -19.61 18.23 -30.31
C GLY A 724 -18.10 18.03 -30.13
N GLU A 725 -17.69 17.73 -28.90
CA GLU A 725 -16.31 17.36 -28.55
C GLU A 725 -16.19 15.83 -28.54
N LEU A 726 -15.26 15.26 -29.31
CA LEU A 726 -14.99 13.82 -29.38
C LEU A 726 -13.74 13.50 -28.55
N PRO A 727 -13.77 12.48 -27.69
CA PRO A 727 -12.59 12.08 -26.92
C PRO A 727 -11.48 11.61 -27.86
N VAL A 728 -10.26 12.13 -27.67
CA VAL A 728 -9.08 11.73 -28.43
C VAL A 728 -8.32 10.66 -27.66
N ARG A 729 -8.27 9.46 -28.24
CA ARG A 729 -7.53 8.33 -27.68
C ARG A 729 -6.02 8.46 -27.92
N ARG A 730 -5.62 8.97 -29.09
CA ARG A 730 -4.21 9.09 -29.49
C ARG A 730 -3.91 10.44 -30.12
N LEU A 731 -2.79 11.02 -29.71
CA LEU A 731 -2.17 12.13 -30.42
C LEU A 731 -1.47 11.57 -31.66
N ARG A 732 -1.69 12.20 -32.82
CA ARG A 732 -0.99 11.81 -34.04
C ARG A 732 0.32 12.57 -34.19
N ILE A 733 1.34 11.92 -34.72
CA ILE A 733 2.62 12.54 -35.02
C ILE A 733 2.94 12.32 -36.50
N TYR A 734 3.26 13.41 -37.20
CA TYR A 734 3.62 13.40 -38.61
C TYR A 734 5.07 13.89 -38.77
N PRO A 735 6.05 12.97 -38.94
CA PRO A 735 7.47 13.33 -39.08
C PRO A 735 7.79 14.18 -40.32
N HIS A 736 7.00 14.04 -41.40
CA HIS A 736 7.18 14.73 -42.67
C HIS A 736 5.90 15.47 -43.08
N ALA A 737 5.33 16.26 -42.17
CA ALA A 737 3.99 16.82 -42.37
C ALA A 737 3.95 17.97 -43.38
N LEU A 738 5.03 18.75 -43.49
CA LEU A 738 5.11 19.91 -44.39
C LEU A 738 6.55 20.19 -44.85
N ARG A 739 6.69 20.81 -46.02
CA ARG A 739 7.98 21.28 -46.52
C ARG A 739 8.21 22.74 -46.13
N ALA A 740 8.43 22.98 -44.85
CA ALA A 740 8.74 24.29 -44.30
C ALA A 740 9.78 24.15 -43.20
N ALA A 741 10.52 25.24 -42.93
CA ALA A 741 11.29 25.36 -41.72
C ALA A 741 10.30 25.63 -40.58
N ASN A 742 9.53 24.65 -40.13
CA ASN A 742 8.59 24.83 -39.03
C ASN A 742 8.25 23.47 -38.38
N ALA A 743 7.92 23.47 -37.11
CA ALA A 743 7.32 22.36 -36.38
C ALA A 743 6.30 22.94 -35.40
N TYR A 744 5.16 22.29 -35.24
CA TYR A 744 4.13 22.78 -34.33
C TYR A 744 3.14 21.69 -33.89
N TYR A 745 2.60 21.85 -32.68
CA TYR A 745 1.37 21.19 -32.25
C TYR A 745 0.13 21.86 -32.87
N SER A 746 -0.76 21.06 -33.46
CA SER A 746 -2.06 21.49 -33.99
C SER A 746 -3.18 21.13 -33.00
N PRO A 747 -3.83 22.11 -32.32
CA PRO A 747 -4.97 21.85 -31.45
C PRO A 747 -6.21 21.36 -32.22
N ASP A 748 -6.38 21.86 -33.45
CA ASP A 748 -7.52 21.51 -34.31
C ASP A 748 -7.46 20.04 -34.76
N LYS A 749 -6.25 19.53 -35.02
CA LYS A 749 -6.03 18.13 -35.43
C LYS A 749 -5.69 17.22 -34.25
N VAL A 750 -5.32 17.81 -33.10
CA VAL A 750 -4.70 17.13 -31.96
C VAL A 750 -3.53 16.27 -32.47
N ALA A 751 -2.53 16.93 -33.06
CA ALA A 751 -1.42 16.29 -33.74
C ALA A 751 -0.13 17.13 -33.72
N LEU A 752 1.03 16.47 -33.71
CA LEU A 752 2.34 17.10 -33.94
C LEU A 752 2.70 17.05 -35.41
N LEU A 753 3.09 18.19 -35.98
CA LEU A 753 3.41 18.36 -37.39
C LEU A 753 4.85 18.85 -37.52
N PHE A 754 5.73 18.01 -38.04
CA PHE A 754 7.14 18.33 -38.23
C PHE A 754 7.43 18.65 -39.69
N GLY A 755 8.13 19.76 -39.92
CA GLY A 755 8.56 20.20 -41.23
C GLY A 755 10.00 19.84 -41.56
N TYR A 756 10.31 19.90 -42.86
CA TYR A 756 11.66 19.71 -43.39
C TYR A 756 12.00 20.72 -44.49
N PHE A 757 13.27 21.12 -44.58
CA PHE A 757 13.73 22.20 -45.47
C PHE A 757 15.22 22.08 -45.79
N PRO A 758 15.71 22.63 -46.92
CA PRO A 758 17.13 22.68 -47.22
C PRO A 758 17.85 23.73 -46.34
N ALA A 759 19.02 23.38 -45.82
CA ALA A 759 19.82 24.22 -44.94
C ALA A 759 20.41 25.45 -45.65
N ALA A 760 20.32 26.61 -45.03
CA ALA A 760 20.95 27.87 -45.41
C ALA A 760 22.16 28.21 -44.51
N SER A 761 22.94 27.19 -44.13
CA SER A 761 24.04 27.30 -43.16
C SER A 761 25.15 28.28 -43.56
N LYS A 762 25.84 28.85 -42.57
CA LYS A 762 26.99 29.75 -42.73
C LYS A 762 28.32 28.98 -42.76
N GLN A 763 29.39 29.67 -43.17
CA GLN A 763 30.75 29.13 -43.16
C GLN A 763 31.21 28.87 -41.71
N GLY A 764 31.41 27.60 -41.34
CA GLY A 764 31.81 27.17 -39.99
C GLY A 764 30.75 26.35 -39.24
N ASP A 765 29.52 26.27 -39.78
CA ASP A 765 28.46 25.42 -39.23
C ASP A 765 28.73 23.94 -39.49
N ALA A 766 28.22 23.06 -38.63
CA ALA A 766 28.40 21.62 -38.76
C ALA A 766 27.53 21.03 -39.88
N THR A 767 26.42 21.69 -40.21
CA THR A 767 25.51 21.27 -41.28
C THR A 767 25.87 21.96 -42.60
N ALA A 768 26.16 21.17 -43.64
CA ALA A 768 26.52 21.71 -44.95
C ALA A 768 25.33 22.44 -45.63
N PRO A 769 25.55 23.59 -46.30
CA PRO A 769 24.51 24.29 -47.06
C PRO A 769 23.84 23.36 -48.10
N GLY A 770 22.52 23.49 -48.24
CA GLY A 770 21.69 22.66 -49.12
C GLY A 770 21.35 21.27 -48.58
N SER A 771 21.90 20.85 -47.44
CA SER A 771 21.51 19.59 -46.78
C SER A 771 20.06 19.66 -46.31
N MET A 772 19.31 18.57 -46.44
CA MET A 772 17.96 18.52 -45.88
C MET A 772 18.00 18.43 -44.35
N ILE A 773 17.27 19.31 -43.70
CA ILE A 773 17.06 19.32 -42.25
C ILE A 773 15.65 18.85 -41.95
N PHE A 774 15.55 17.97 -40.96
CA PHE A 774 14.28 17.41 -40.49
C PHE A 774 14.09 17.81 -39.03
N SER A 775 13.06 18.61 -38.74
CA SER A 775 12.76 19.04 -37.37
C SER A 775 12.40 17.86 -36.45
N CYS A 776 11.85 16.77 -37.02
CA CYS A 776 11.55 15.51 -36.34
C CYS A 776 12.79 14.71 -35.89
N LEU A 777 14.01 15.21 -36.14
CA LEU A 777 15.26 14.62 -35.66
C LEU A 777 15.87 15.35 -34.45
N SER A 778 15.28 16.46 -34.02
CA SER A 778 15.73 17.20 -32.85
C SER A 778 14.93 16.78 -31.62
N SER A 779 15.62 16.24 -30.62
CA SER A 779 15.03 15.86 -29.33
C SER A 779 14.32 17.06 -28.68
N ASP A 780 14.94 18.24 -28.77
CA ASP A 780 14.39 19.50 -28.28
C ASP A 780 13.05 19.86 -28.89
N ILE A 781 12.99 19.91 -30.22
CA ILE A 781 11.78 20.33 -30.93
C ILE A 781 10.67 19.33 -30.63
N ILE A 782 10.96 18.02 -30.62
CA ILE A 782 9.95 17.02 -30.30
C ILE A 782 9.41 17.21 -28.88
N SER A 783 10.27 17.37 -27.88
CA SER A 783 9.86 17.55 -26.49
C SER A 783 9.14 18.88 -26.26
N HIS A 784 9.53 19.94 -26.97
CA HIS A 784 8.87 21.24 -26.96
C HIS A 784 7.43 21.10 -27.50
N GLU A 785 7.25 20.56 -28.70
CA GLU A 785 5.91 20.40 -29.30
C GLU A 785 5.02 19.42 -28.53
N MET A 786 5.62 18.35 -27.99
CA MET A 786 4.92 17.41 -27.12
C MET A 786 4.43 18.07 -25.84
N SER A 787 5.17 19.05 -25.30
CA SER A 787 4.78 19.80 -24.10
C SER A 787 3.56 20.67 -24.36
N HIS A 788 3.43 21.27 -25.55
CA HIS A 788 2.21 22.01 -25.94
C HIS A 788 0.99 21.10 -25.95
N ALA A 789 1.10 19.90 -26.53
CA ALA A 789 0.01 18.93 -26.56
C ALA A 789 -0.42 18.46 -25.16
N LEU A 790 0.56 18.24 -24.27
CA LEU A 790 0.29 17.85 -22.87
C LEU A 790 -0.34 19.01 -22.08
N LEU A 791 0.16 20.23 -22.26
CA LEU A 791 -0.38 21.41 -21.60
C LEU A 791 -1.80 21.73 -22.09
N ASP A 792 -2.11 21.54 -23.38
CA ASP A 792 -3.47 21.69 -23.91
C ASP A 792 -4.44 20.66 -23.30
N GLY A 793 -3.98 19.41 -23.11
CA GLY A 793 -4.74 18.38 -22.42
C GLY A 793 -5.05 18.69 -20.95
N LEU A 794 -4.12 19.36 -20.25
CA LEU A 794 -4.26 19.74 -18.83
C LEU A 794 -5.03 21.06 -18.64
N HIS A 795 -4.64 22.11 -19.37
CA HIS A 795 -5.07 23.50 -19.23
C HIS A 795 -5.36 24.16 -20.59
N ARG A 796 -6.29 23.60 -21.36
CA ARG A 796 -6.75 24.15 -22.67
C ARG A 796 -7.03 25.65 -22.70
N ARG A 797 -7.39 26.26 -21.57
CA ARG A 797 -7.72 27.69 -21.49
C ARG A 797 -6.49 28.59 -21.45
N PHE A 798 -5.28 28.04 -21.31
CA PHE A 798 -4.05 28.82 -21.42
C PHE A 798 -3.71 29.18 -22.88
N GLN A 799 -4.46 28.67 -23.86
CA GLN A 799 -4.40 29.18 -25.24
C GLN A 799 -5.20 30.48 -25.43
N GLU A 800 -6.04 30.87 -24.46
CA GLU A 800 -6.84 32.09 -24.55
C GLU A 800 -6.03 33.29 -24.06
N ASN A 801 -5.74 34.21 -24.98
CA ASN A 801 -4.86 35.35 -24.72
C ASN A 801 -5.51 36.39 -23.79
N SER A 802 -5.37 36.16 -22.48
CA SER A 802 -5.96 36.99 -21.43
C SER A 802 -4.98 38.03 -20.89
N ASN A 803 -3.68 37.73 -20.89
CA ASN A 803 -2.60 38.65 -20.53
C ASN A 803 -1.27 38.23 -21.21
N PRO A 804 -0.23 39.09 -21.22
CA PRO A 804 1.05 38.80 -21.90
C PRO A 804 1.81 37.57 -21.38
N ASP A 805 1.65 37.17 -20.13
CA ASP A 805 2.31 35.99 -19.54
C ASP A 805 1.71 34.68 -20.07
N VAL A 806 0.48 34.67 -20.57
CA VAL A 806 -0.21 33.43 -20.93
C VAL A 806 0.45 32.74 -22.14
N ALA A 807 0.62 33.48 -23.24
CA ALA A 807 1.32 32.97 -24.42
C ALA A 807 2.81 32.71 -24.11
N ALA A 808 3.43 33.58 -23.32
CA ALA A 808 4.83 33.44 -22.92
C ALA A 808 5.06 32.23 -22.01
N PHE A 809 4.08 31.87 -21.17
CA PHE A 809 4.12 30.70 -20.31
C PHE A 809 4.09 29.42 -21.14
N HIS A 810 3.25 29.35 -22.18
CA HIS A 810 3.21 28.21 -23.10
C HIS A 810 4.59 27.92 -23.71
N GLU A 811 5.22 28.93 -24.30
CA GLU A 811 6.56 28.81 -24.91
C GLU A 811 7.64 28.50 -23.87
N GLY A 812 7.69 29.28 -22.79
CA GLY A 812 8.71 29.13 -21.76
C GLY A 812 8.61 27.79 -21.01
N PHE A 813 7.39 27.28 -20.79
CA PHE A 813 7.21 25.97 -20.15
C PHE A 813 7.65 24.82 -21.07
N ALA A 814 7.32 24.88 -22.36
CA ALA A 814 7.79 23.90 -23.33
C ALA A 814 9.33 23.88 -23.43
N ASP A 815 9.98 25.04 -23.34
CA ASP A 815 11.44 25.16 -23.25
C ASP A 815 12.02 24.58 -21.97
N ILE A 816 11.40 24.83 -20.81
CA ILE A 816 11.82 24.21 -19.55
C ILE A 816 11.81 22.69 -19.70
N VAL A 817 10.77 22.11 -20.29
CA VAL A 817 10.71 20.66 -20.50
C VAL A 817 11.82 20.19 -21.44
N ALA A 818 12.02 20.86 -22.59
CA ALA A 818 13.05 20.50 -23.56
C ALA A 818 14.47 20.55 -22.96
N ILE A 819 14.85 21.67 -22.34
CA ILE A 819 16.18 21.86 -21.73
C ILE A 819 16.43 20.82 -20.64
N PHE A 820 15.49 20.66 -19.71
CA PHE A 820 15.71 19.78 -18.56
C PHE A 820 15.71 18.30 -18.95
N GLN A 821 15.13 17.93 -20.10
CA GLN A 821 15.28 16.59 -20.63
C GLN A 821 16.73 16.25 -21.04
N HIS A 822 17.53 17.20 -21.50
CA HIS A 822 18.97 16.97 -21.76
C HIS A 822 19.72 16.53 -20.51
N PHE A 823 19.37 17.14 -19.38
CA PHE A 823 19.95 16.78 -18.10
C PHE A 823 19.50 15.41 -17.58
N THR A 824 18.53 14.77 -18.25
CA THR A 824 18.18 13.36 -17.99
C THR A 824 19.03 12.36 -18.77
N ILE A 825 19.97 12.83 -19.61
CA ILE A 825 20.93 12.01 -20.38
C ILE A 825 22.29 12.07 -19.66
N PRO A 826 22.63 11.07 -18.81
CA PRO A 826 23.82 11.16 -17.96
C PRO A 826 25.13 11.25 -18.75
N GLU A 827 25.20 10.59 -19.91
CA GLU A 827 26.38 10.58 -20.77
C GLU A 827 26.69 12.00 -21.28
N LEU A 828 25.65 12.73 -21.70
CA LEU A 828 25.74 14.10 -22.18
C LEU A 828 26.19 15.05 -21.06
N VAL A 829 25.58 14.90 -19.87
CA VAL A 829 25.90 15.73 -18.71
C VAL A 829 27.33 15.50 -18.23
N ARG A 830 27.79 14.25 -18.14
CA ARG A 830 29.17 13.91 -17.74
C ARG A 830 30.19 14.44 -18.74
N PHE A 831 29.91 14.31 -20.04
CA PHE A 831 30.76 14.87 -21.09
C PHE A 831 30.91 16.39 -20.95
N GLU A 832 29.81 17.11 -20.77
CA GLU A 832 29.83 18.56 -20.63
C GLU A 832 30.46 19.03 -19.31
N ILE A 833 30.23 18.32 -18.20
CA ILE A 833 30.92 18.60 -16.92
C ILE A 833 32.42 18.39 -17.04
N GLY A 834 32.86 17.31 -17.70
CA GLY A 834 34.26 17.04 -17.97
C GLY A 834 34.90 18.14 -18.83
N ARG A 835 34.23 18.52 -19.92
CA ARG A 835 34.65 19.59 -20.84
C ARG A 835 34.74 20.95 -20.13
N ALA A 836 33.72 21.28 -19.34
CA ALA A 836 33.63 22.54 -18.60
C ALA A 836 34.45 22.52 -17.28
N ARG A 837 35.16 21.43 -16.99
CA ARG A 837 35.97 21.24 -15.77
C ARG A 837 35.18 21.51 -14.50
N GLY A 838 33.95 21.00 -14.43
CA GLY A 838 33.05 21.14 -13.28
C GLY A 838 32.32 22.48 -13.19
N ARG A 839 32.50 23.40 -14.15
CA ARG A 839 31.80 24.70 -14.17
C ARG A 839 30.55 24.64 -15.02
N LEU A 840 29.41 24.31 -14.41
CA LEU A 840 28.13 24.17 -15.11
C LEU A 840 27.63 25.47 -15.75
N ASN A 841 27.96 26.64 -15.20
CA ASN A 841 27.63 27.94 -15.81
C ASN A 841 28.33 28.19 -17.15
N ALA A 842 29.35 27.39 -17.50
CA ALA A 842 30.05 27.43 -18.78
C ALA A 842 29.53 26.37 -19.78
N ALA A 843 28.62 25.48 -19.36
CA ALA A 843 28.08 24.40 -20.19
C ALA A 843 27.07 24.95 -21.20
N THR A 844 27.58 25.46 -22.32
CA THR A 844 26.79 26.14 -23.36
C THR A 844 25.92 25.16 -24.14
N MET A 845 26.35 23.91 -24.28
CA MET A 845 25.64 22.91 -25.07
C MET A 845 24.34 22.43 -24.40
N LEU A 846 24.28 22.41 -23.07
CA LEU A 846 23.07 22.00 -22.33
C LEU A 846 22.04 23.14 -22.18
N ALA A 847 22.47 24.38 -22.43
CA ALA A 847 21.65 25.58 -22.30
C ALA A 847 21.27 26.21 -23.65
N GLY A 848 21.56 25.53 -24.76
CA GLY A 848 21.08 25.91 -26.10
C GLY A 848 20.06 24.90 -26.61
N LEU A 849 19.05 25.36 -27.34
CA LEU A 849 18.04 24.50 -27.97
C LEU A 849 18.19 24.48 -29.50
N ALA A 850 18.00 23.29 -30.09
CA ALA A 850 17.88 23.08 -31.54
C ALA A 850 19.01 23.71 -32.39
N ALA A 851 20.27 23.32 -32.13
CA ALA A 851 21.45 23.84 -32.81
C ALA A 851 21.45 23.60 -34.33
N GLN A 852 21.12 22.39 -34.77
CA GLN A 852 21.05 22.10 -36.21
C GLN A 852 20.00 22.96 -36.93
N PHE A 853 18.89 23.24 -36.27
CA PHE A 853 17.79 24.01 -36.86
C PHE A 853 18.14 25.50 -36.96
N GLY A 854 18.85 26.05 -35.96
CA GLY A 854 19.40 27.41 -35.98
C GLY A 854 20.51 27.60 -37.03
N GLU A 855 21.46 26.65 -37.14
CA GLU A 855 22.44 26.60 -38.24
C GLU A 855 21.71 26.56 -39.60
N GLY A 856 20.70 25.68 -39.71
CA GLY A 856 19.89 25.48 -40.91
C GLY A 856 19.14 26.69 -41.43
N ARG A 857 18.74 27.61 -40.55
CA ARG A 857 18.08 28.86 -40.91
C ARG A 857 19.04 30.02 -41.15
N GLY A 858 20.36 29.79 -41.07
CA GLY A 858 21.36 30.84 -41.24
C GLY A 858 21.47 31.79 -40.05
N ILE A 859 20.97 31.40 -38.87
CA ILE A 859 21.14 32.16 -37.62
C ILE A 859 22.60 31.99 -37.13
N GLY A 860 23.10 30.75 -37.17
CA GLY A 860 24.44 30.34 -36.73
C GLY A 860 24.43 29.95 -35.24
N GLY A 861 24.56 28.65 -34.94
CA GLY A 861 24.45 28.10 -33.58
C GLY A 861 23.01 27.72 -33.18
N ALA A 862 22.75 27.64 -31.86
CA ALA A 862 21.45 27.29 -31.26
C ALA A 862 20.34 28.27 -31.66
N LEU A 863 19.13 27.74 -31.93
CA LEU A 863 17.95 28.55 -32.18
C LEU A 863 17.62 29.44 -30.98
N ARG A 864 17.76 28.90 -29.77
CA ARG A 864 17.62 29.64 -28.50
C ARG A 864 18.89 29.44 -27.67
N ASN A 865 19.48 30.52 -27.16
CA ASN A 865 20.68 30.47 -26.32
C ASN A 865 20.47 31.26 -25.02
N TYR A 866 20.11 30.55 -23.95
CA TYR A 866 19.80 31.17 -22.66
C TYR A 866 21.03 31.69 -21.90
N LEU A 867 22.25 31.43 -22.40
CA LEU A 867 23.47 32.01 -21.84
C LEU A 867 23.91 33.29 -22.57
N GLY A 868 23.22 33.70 -23.64
CA GLY A 868 23.52 34.92 -24.38
C GLY A 868 23.35 36.20 -23.55
N GLU A 869 24.23 37.18 -23.76
CA GLU A 869 24.15 38.48 -23.06
C GLU A 869 22.86 39.24 -23.38
N GLU A 870 22.39 39.16 -24.63
CA GLU A 870 21.11 39.74 -25.07
C GLU A 870 19.93 39.17 -24.28
N THR A 871 19.82 37.84 -24.25
CA THR A 871 18.79 37.12 -23.49
C THR A 871 18.80 37.48 -22.00
N ARG A 872 19.99 37.57 -21.38
CA ARG A 872 20.13 37.94 -19.96
C ARG A 872 19.79 39.40 -19.65
N SER A 873 19.85 40.27 -20.66
CA SER A 873 19.54 41.70 -20.51
C SER A 873 18.05 42.04 -20.60
N ARG A 874 17.20 41.09 -21.06
CA ARG A 874 15.75 41.29 -21.19
C ARG A 874 15.11 41.57 -19.83
N ARG A 875 14.12 42.48 -19.81
CA ARG A 875 13.43 42.93 -18.59
C ARG A 875 11.95 42.59 -18.65
N TYR A 876 11.45 41.90 -17.62
CA TYR A 876 10.05 41.47 -17.52
C TYR A 876 9.04 42.62 -17.70
N ALA A 877 9.35 43.82 -17.23
CA ALA A 877 8.44 44.96 -17.34
C ALA A 877 8.21 45.46 -18.78
N THR A 878 9.15 45.21 -19.70
CA THR A 878 9.15 45.81 -21.05
C THR A 878 9.08 44.79 -22.19
N THR A 879 9.33 43.52 -21.91
CA THR A 879 9.32 42.45 -22.92
C THR A 879 7.90 41.88 -23.09
N THR A 880 7.27 42.12 -24.24
CA THR A 880 5.88 41.70 -24.50
C THR A 880 5.75 40.58 -25.52
N GLU A 881 6.78 40.35 -26.32
CA GLU A 881 6.79 39.26 -27.30
C GLU A 881 6.81 37.90 -26.56
N PRO A 882 5.94 36.94 -26.91
CA PRO A 882 5.78 35.69 -26.17
C PRO A 882 7.06 34.87 -25.99
N HIS A 883 7.87 34.69 -27.04
CA HIS A 883 9.12 33.93 -26.97
C HIS A 883 10.11 34.61 -26.02
N ASP A 884 10.43 35.88 -26.29
CA ASP A 884 11.37 36.69 -25.51
C ASP A 884 10.97 36.78 -24.04
N ARG A 885 9.67 36.89 -23.76
CA ARG A 885 9.12 36.94 -22.40
C ARG A 885 9.18 35.56 -21.75
N GLY A 886 8.90 34.50 -22.49
CA GLY A 886 9.02 33.11 -22.05
C GLY A 886 10.45 32.76 -21.64
N GLU A 887 11.45 33.27 -22.37
CA GLU A 887 12.87 33.09 -22.01
C GLU A 887 13.20 33.61 -20.61
N ILE A 888 12.52 34.66 -20.13
CA ILE A 888 12.72 35.20 -18.77
C ILE A 888 12.32 34.15 -17.72
N LEU A 889 11.23 33.43 -17.95
CA LEU A 889 10.78 32.34 -17.08
C LEU A 889 11.79 31.18 -17.10
N VAL A 890 12.22 30.76 -18.29
CA VAL A 890 13.22 29.70 -18.47
C VAL A 890 14.50 30.03 -17.71
N LEU A 891 15.00 31.25 -17.84
CA LEU A 891 16.18 31.75 -17.12
C LEU A 891 16.00 31.70 -15.61
N ALA A 892 14.84 32.09 -15.10
CA ALA A 892 14.57 32.05 -13.66
C ALA A 892 14.62 30.60 -13.13
N VAL A 893 14.04 29.64 -13.86
CA VAL A 893 14.10 28.22 -13.48
C VAL A 893 15.53 27.67 -13.60
N TYR A 894 16.26 28.05 -14.66
CA TYR A 894 17.63 27.61 -14.88
C TYR A 894 18.60 28.16 -13.82
N ASP A 895 18.49 29.44 -13.44
CA ASP A 895 19.29 30.04 -12.37
C ASP A 895 19.03 29.34 -11.03
N ALA A 896 17.77 29.04 -10.71
CA ALA A 896 17.41 28.27 -9.51
C ALA A 896 18.07 26.88 -9.54
N PHE A 897 18.01 26.19 -10.69
CA PHE A 897 18.68 24.91 -10.89
C PHE A 897 20.19 25.00 -10.67
N LEU A 898 20.87 26.00 -11.23
CA LEU A 898 22.31 26.18 -11.02
C LEU A 898 22.66 26.39 -9.55
N ALA A 899 21.89 27.21 -8.83
CA ALA A 899 22.07 27.42 -7.40
C ALA A 899 21.89 26.13 -6.59
N ILE A 900 20.89 25.32 -6.96
CA ILE A 900 20.64 24.00 -6.36
C ILE A 900 21.81 23.05 -6.60
N VAL A 901 22.29 22.94 -7.85
CA VAL A 901 23.41 22.03 -8.17
C VAL A 901 24.67 22.47 -7.44
N GLN A 902 24.96 23.76 -7.40
CA GLN A 902 26.10 24.31 -6.65
C GLN A 902 26.02 23.89 -5.17
N ARG A 903 24.84 23.96 -4.56
CA ARG A 903 24.65 23.55 -3.16
C ARG A 903 24.80 22.03 -2.98
N ARG A 904 24.23 21.22 -3.88
CA ARG A 904 24.28 19.75 -3.82
C ARG A 904 25.65 19.15 -4.12
N THR A 905 26.50 19.87 -4.84
CA THR A 905 27.85 19.42 -5.23
C THR A 905 28.96 20.05 -4.39
N ALA A 906 28.62 20.98 -3.48
CA ALA A 906 29.59 21.72 -2.67
C ALA A 906 30.46 20.80 -1.80
N ASP A 907 29.91 19.70 -1.28
CA ASP A 907 30.65 18.70 -0.52
C ASP A 907 31.64 17.93 -1.41
N LEU A 908 31.22 17.48 -2.60
CA LEU A 908 32.06 16.78 -3.57
C LEU A 908 33.24 17.65 -3.99
N ILE A 909 32.99 18.94 -4.26
CA ILE A 909 34.04 19.89 -4.61
C ILE A 909 34.99 20.10 -3.43
N ARG A 910 34.48 20.26 -2.20
CA ARG A 910 35.35 20.38 -1.01
C ARG A 910 36.22 19.13 -0.82
N LEU A 911 35.64 17.94 -0.97
CA LEU A 911 36.38 16.67 -0.86
C LEU A 911 37.48 16.58 -1.91
N ALA A 912 37.18 16.91 -3.17
CA ALA A 912 38.14 16.85 -4.27
C ALA A 912 39.26 17.90 -4.18
N THR A 913 39.05 18.98 -3.42
CA THR A 913 39.95 20.14 -3.38
C THR A 913 40.62 20.35 -2.02
N GLY A 914 40.44 19.42 -1.08
CA GLY A 914 40.96 19.55 0.30
C GLY A 914 40.34 20.73 1.06
N GLY A 915 39.11 21.12 0.71
CA GLY A 915 38.37 22.22 1.35
C GLY A 915 38.56 23.60 0.73
N SER A 916 39.45 23.76 -0.26
CA SER A 916 39.70 25.06 -0.90
C SER A 916 38.55 25.52 -1.80
N GLY A 917 37.73 24.61 -2.32
CA GLY A 917 36.65 24.91 -3.26
C GLY A 917 37.13 25.20 -4.68
N ILE A 918 38.45 25.16 -4.94
CA ILE A 918 39.06 25.45 -6.24
C ILE A 918 39.52 24.15 -6.88
N LEU A 919 38.86 23.76 -7.97
CA LEU A 919 39.22 22.55 -8.72
C LEU A 919 40.62 22.67 -9.35
N PRO A 920 41.41 21.58 -9.38
CA PRO A 920 42.77 21.59 -9.90
C PRO A 920 42.81 21.95 -11.40
N SER A 921 43.91 22.56 -11.83
CA SER A 921 44.15 22.82 -13.26
C SER A 921 44.36 21.51 -14.02
N GLY A 922 43.59 21.27 -15.08
CA GLY A 922 43.71 20.07 -15.92
C GLY A 922 42.36 19.37 -16.11
N ALA A 923 42.41 18.10 -16.52
CA ALA A 923 41.23 17.24 -16.58
C ALA A 923 40.81 16.83 -15.16
N LEU A 924 39.49 16.77 -14.91
CA LEU A 924 38.96 16.24 -13.65
C LEU A 924 39.07 14.72 -13.60
N HIS A 925 39.20 14.15 -12.40
CA HIS A 925 39.15 12.71 -12.20
C HIS A 925 37.80 12.15 -12.68
N PRO A 926 37.75 11.03 -13.43
CA PRO A 926 36.50 10.45 -13.92
C PRO A 926 35.44 10.25 -12.84
N ASP A 927 35.80 9.67 -11.69
CA ASP A 927 34.86 9.49 -10.57
C ASP A 927 34.24 10.80 -10.06
N LEU A 928 34.98 11.91 -10.09
CA LEU A 928 34.44 13.22 -9.72
C LEU A 928 33.46 13.71 -10.78
N VAL A 929 33.77 13.55 -12.07
CA VAL A 929 32.87 13.88 -13.18
C VAL A 929 31.58 13.06 -13.09
N ASP A 930 31.68 11.75 -12.79
CA ASP A 930 30.54 10.87 -12.63
C ASP A 930 29.66 11.29 -11.46
N ARG A 931 30.25 11.58 -10.29
CA ARG A 931 29.52 12.02 -9.09
C ARG A 931 28.86 13.39 -9.27
N LEU A 932 29.55 14.34 -9.91
CA LEU A 932 28.98 15.64 -10.25
C LEU A 932 27.85 15.50 -11.28
N GLY A 933 28.03 14.62 -12.27
CA GLY A 933 27.01 14.29 -13.26
C GLY A 933 25.75 13.73 -12.62
N ASP A 934 25.89 12.72 -11.74
CA ASP A 934 24.76 12.09 -11.07
C ASP A 934 23.97 13.07 -10.21
N GLU A 935 24.63 13.93 -9.43
CA GLU A 935 23.93 14.96 -8.63
C GLU A 935 23.27 16.04 -9.51
N THR A 936 23.89 16.40 -10.64
CA THR A 936 23.31 17.34 -11.61
C THR A 936 22.05 16.75 -12.25
N CYS A 937 22.09 15.49 -12.69
CA CYS A 937 20.93 14.78 -13.24
C CYS A 937 19.80 14.65 -12.22
N LYS A 938 20.10 14.31 -10.96
CA LYS A 938 19.09 14.25 -9.88
C LYS A 938 18.44 15.61 -9.62
N ALA A 939 19.24 16.67 -9.58
CA ALA A 939 18.75 18.02 -9.37
C ALA A 939 17.83 18.46 -10.53
N ALA A 940 18.23 18.20 -11.77
CA ALA A 940 17.45 18.54 -12.95
C ALA A 940 16.13 17.77 -13.02
N ASP A 941 16.16 16.46 -12.77
CA ASP A 941 14.94 15.63 -12.70
C ASP A 941 13.98 16.12 -11.61
N GLN A 942 14.49 16.53 -10.44
CA GLN A 942 13.66 17.10 -9.38
C GLN A 942 13.07 18.46 -9.79
N VAL A 943 13.86 19.36 -10.37
CA VAL A 943 13.41 20.67 -10.87
C VAL A 943 12.33 20.52 -11.95
N LEU A 944 12.54 19.64 -12.93
CA LEU A 944 11.56 19.35 -13.97
C LEU A 944 10.24 18.84 -13.36
N ARG A 945 10.31 17.90 -12.41
CA ARG A 945 9.11 17.39 -11.73
C ARG A 945 8.40 18.45 -10.89
N MET A 946 9.13 19.36 -10.25
CA MET A 946 8.54 20.50 -9.55
C MET A 946 7.78 21.40 -10.53
N CYS A 947 8.39 21.73 -11.67
CA CYS A 947 7.78 22.58 -12.70
C CYS A 947 6.52 21.93 -13.31
N ILE A 948 6.54 20.63 -13.60
CA ILE A 948 5.37 19.92 -14.15
C ILE A 948 4.28 19.76 -13.08
N ARG A 949 4.63 19.37 -11.85
CA ARG A 949 3.66 19.19 -10.77
C ARG A 949 2.95 20.49 -10.41
N ALA A 950 3.64 21.63 -10.54
CA ALA A 950 3.07 22.96 -10.35
C ALA A 950 1.85 23.23 -11.24
N LEU A 951 1.72 22.60 -12.40
CA LEU A 951 0.56 22.77 -13.28
C LEU A 951 -0.75 22.47 -12.56
N ASP A 952 -0.79 21.48 -11.66
CA ASP A 952 -2.00 21.17 -10.90
C ASP A 952 -2.41 22.29 -9.92
N TYR A 953 -1.45 23.12 -9.52
CA TYR A 953 -1.62 24.22 -8.57
C TYR A 953 -1.70 25.59 -9.26
N CYS A 954 -1.79 25.61 -10.59
CA CYS A 954 -1.96 26.84 -11.36
C CYS A 954 -3.42 27.32 -11.34
N PRO A 955 -3.65 28.62 -11.54
CA PRO A 955 -5.01 29.13 -11.71
C PRO A 955 -5.68 28.51 -12.93
N ALA A 956 -7.01 28.45 -12.87
CA ALA A 956 -7.86 27.82 -13.87
C ALA A 956 -7.75 28.50 -15.28
N VAL A 957 -7.48 29.80 -15.28
CA VAL A 957 -7.32 30.67 -16.45
C VAL A 957 -6.34 31.81 -16.11
N ASP A 958 -5.88 32.56 -17.12
CA ASP A 958 -5.22 33.86 -16.92
C ASP A 958 -3.96 33.78 -16.02
N ILE A 959 -3.12 32.78 -16.27
CA ILE A 959 -1.89 32.54 -15.50
C ILE A 959 -0.89 33.70 -15.64
N THR A 960 -0.16 33.97 -14.56
CA THR A 960 1.00 34.87 -14.54
C THR A 960 2.25 34.15 -14.03
N PHE A 961 3.44 34.67 -14.31
CA PHE A 961 4.69 34.06 -13.84
C PHE A 961 4.82 34.06 -12.31
N GLU A 962 4.25 35.07 -11.64
CA GLU A 962 4.12 35.09 -10.19
C GLU A 962 3.31 33.91 -9.67
N GLU A 963 2.13 33.67 -10.25
CA GLU A 963 1.24 32.58 -9.84
C GLU A 963 1.85 31.21 -10.15
N TYR A 964 2.65 31.11 -11.21
CA TYR A 964 3.41 29.90 -11.49
C TYR A 964 4.48 29.62 -10.42
N LEU A 965 5.22 30.64 -9.96
CA LEU A 965 6.12 30.46 -8.82
C LEU A 965 5.37 29.99 -7.57
N ARG A 966 4.25 30.61 -7.25
CA ARG A 966 3.40 30.20 -6.12
C ARG A 966 2.96 28.74 -6.25
N ALA A 967 2.60 28.32 -7.45
CA ALA A 967 2.26 26.94 -7.76
C ALA A 967 3.45 25.98 -7.57
N ILE A 968 4.66 26.35 -8.01
CA ILE A 968 5.90 25.56 -7.78
C ILE A 968 6.15 25.37 -6.29
N ILE A 969 6.12 26.46 -5.52
CA ILE A 969 6.38 26.42 -4.08
C ILE A 969 5.31 25.60 -3.36
N THR A 970 4.03 25.80 -3.68
CA THR A 970 2.92 25.06 -3.06
C THR A 970 3.01 23.56 -3.35
N ALA A 971 3.23 23.19 -4.62
CA ALA A 971 3.35 21.80 -5.04
C ALA A 971 4.53 21.07 -4.41
N ASP A 972 5.58 21.80 -4.04
CA ASP A 972 6.75 21.25 -3.36
C ASP A 972 6.57 21.15 -1.85
N VAL A 973 5.97 22.16 -1.21
CA VAL A 973 5.57 22.12 0.22
C VAL A 973 4.71 20.90 0.52
N ASP A 974 3.76 20.59 -0.35
CA ASP A 974 2.90 19.43 -0.18
C ASP A 974 3.69 18.13 -0.20
N LEU A 975 4.60 17.94 -1.17
CA LEU A 975 5.22 16.65 -1.43
C LEU A 975 6.53 16.40 -0.66
N VAL A 976 7.31 17.46 -0.37
CA VAL A 976 8.66 17.38 0.21
C VAL A 976 8.80 18.40 1.34
N PRO A 977 8.07 18.27 2.45
CA PRO A 977 7.91 19.36 3.42
C PRO A 977 9.22 19.92 4.00
N ASP A 978 10.28 19.11 4.10
CA ASP A 978 11.56 19.41 4.76
C ASP A 978 12.58 20.19 3.92
N ASP A 979 12.48 20.22 2.59
CA ASP A 979 13.35 20.93 1.62
C ASP A 979 14.84 21.07 2.06
N PRO A 980 15.57 19.96 2.27
CA PRO A 980 16.90 19.98 2.90
C PRO A 980 17.95 20.79 2.11
N PHE A 981 17.74 20.94 0.81
CA PHE A 981 18.65 21.65 -0.10
C PHE A 981 18.18 23.07 -0.44
N GLY A 982 17.05 23.53 0.10
CA GLY A 982 16.56 24.90 -0.10
C GLY A 982 16.16 25.21 -1.55
N TYR A 983 15.54 24.26 -2.25
CA TYR A 983 15.03 24.44 -3.61
C TYR A 983 14.08 25.63 -3.68
N ARG A 984 13.17 25.77 -2.70
CA ARG A 984 12.18 26.85 -2.67
C ARG A 984 12.83 28.22 -2.62
N VAL A 985 13.87 28.36 -1.80
CA VAL A 985 14.65 29.60 -1.68
C VAL A 985 15.35 29.94 -2.99
N ALA A 986 15.93 28.94 -3.66
CA ALA A 986 16.58 29.13 -4.96
C ALA A 986 15.61 29.66 -6.03
N PHE A 987 14.39 29.09 -6.10
CA PHE A 987 13.35 29.58 -7.00
C PHE A 987 12.91 31.00 -6.68
N MET A 988 12.68 31.30 -5.40
CA MET A 988 12.30 32.66 -4.96
C MET A 988 13.38 33.70 -5.30
N GLU A 989 14.65 33.35 -5.07
CA GLU A 989 15.78 34.21 -5.39
C GLU A 989 15.89 34.47 -6.89
N ALA A 990 15.80 33.42 -7.70
CA ALA A 990 15.94 33.50 -9.14
C ALA A 990 14.80 34.31 -9.80
N PHE A 991 13.55 34.06 -9.42
CA PHE A 991 12.41 34.83 -9.95
C PHE A 991 12.50 36.31 -9.59
N ARG A 992 12.95 36.61 -8.37
CA ARG A 992 13.22 38.00 -7.94
C ARG A 992 14.37 38.62 -8.74
N ALA A 993 15.45 37.88 -8.97
CA ALA A 993 16.61 38.36 -9.76
C ALA A 993 16.22 38.70 -11.20
N ARG A 994 15.23 38.01 -11.77
CA ARG A 994 14.67 38.28 -13.12
C ARG A 994 13.60 39.38 -13.16
N GLY A 995 13.32 40.03 -12.03
CA GLY A 995 12.40 41.16 -11.95
C GLY A 995 10.92 40.78 -12.09
N ILE A 996 10.58 39.50 -11.85
CA ILE A 996 9.18 39.04 -11.81
C ILE A 996 8.57 39.53 -10.49
N PRO A 997 7.53 40.38 -10.53
CA PRO A 997 7.00 41.02 -9.33
C PRO A 997 6.11 40.07 -8.52
N MET A 998 6.19 40.14 -7.18
CA MET A 998 5.35 39.39 -6.25
C MET A 998 4.21 40.28 -5.73
N ARG A 999 3.22 40.60 -6.57
CA ARG A 999 2.17 41.60 -6.30
C ARG A 999 1.06 41.09 -5.39
N SER A 1000 0.86 39.78 -5.35
CA SER A 1000 -0.21 39.12 -4.60
C SER A 1000 0.12 38.90 -3.12
N VAL A 1001 1.37 39.16 -2.71
CA VAL A 1001 1.86 38.96 -1.34
C VAL A 1001 2.59 40.21 -0.83
N ARG A 1002 2.46 40.51 0.47
CA ARG A 1002 3.14 41.67 1.09
C ARG A 1002 4.58 41.36 1.49
N THR A 1003 4.83 40.13 1.90
CA THR A 1003 6.15 39.60 2.27
C THR A 1003 6.42 38.41 1.38
N VAL A 1004 7.66 38.27 0.90
CA VAL A 1004 8.09 37.15 0.07
C VAL A 1004 8.80 36.12 0.94
N SER A 1005 8.07 35.08 1.33
CA SER A 1005 8.49 33.92 2.13
C SER A 1005 7.85 32.65 1.57
N THR A 1006 8.34 31.47 1.96
CA THR A 1006 7.75 30.21 1.52
C THR A 1006 6.27 30.14 1.90
N GLU A 1007 5.95 30.47 3.16
CA GLU A 1007 4.60 30.43 3.73
C GLU A 1007 3.65 31.38 3.00
N SER A 1008 4.10 32.61 2.70
CA SER A 1008 3.27 33.60 2.01
C SER A 1008 3.01 33.25 0.54
N LEU A 1009 3.94 32.55 -0.12
CA LEU A 1009 3.82 32.19 -1.53
C LEU A 1009 2.97 30.93 -1.72
N THR A 1010 2.93 30.05 -0.72
CA THR A 1010 2.01 28.92 -0.69
C THR A 1010 0.57 29.40 -0.86
N TRP A 1011 -0.25 28.63 -1.60
CA TRP A 1011 -1.67 28.93 -1.71
C TRP A 1011 -2.35 28.79 -0.34
N ASN A 1012 -3.34 29.62 -0.07
CA ASN A 1012 -4.04 29.58 1.20
C ASN A 1012 -5.15 28.53 1.17
N THR A 1013 -5.41 27.93 2.33
CA THR A 1013 -6.60 27.11 2.57
C THR A 1013 -7.82 28.03 2.73
N PRO A 1014 -8.96 27.74 2.09
CA PRO A 1014 -10.20 28.49 2.30
C PRO A 1014 -10.67 28.45 3.76
N GLU A 1015 -11.37 29.48 4.24
CA GLU A 1015 -11.93 29.52 5.61
C GLU A 1015 -12.92 28.37 5.84
N ILE A 1016 -13.74 28.07 4.83
CA ILE A 1016 -14.60 26.89 4.78
C ILE A 1016 -13.92 25.87 3.87
N ASN A 1017 -13.23 24.91 4.49
CA ASN A 1017 -12.45 23.91 3.76
C ASN A 1017 -13.05 22.51 3.78
N ASP A 1018 -14.10 22.22 4.55
CA ASP A 1018 -14.70 20.89 4.64
C ASP A 1018 -16.19 20.83 4.26
N PRO A 1019 -16.65 21.54 3.20
CA PRO A 1019 -18.06 21.53 2.86
C PRO A 1019 -18.55 20.11 2.51
N PRO A 1020 -19.82 19.75 2.79
CA PRO A 1020 -20.31 18.37 2.70
C PRO A 1020 -20.13 17.69 1.34
N TRP A 1021 -20.05 18.47 0.24
CA TRP A 1021 -19.84 17.94 -1.10
C TRP A 1021 -18.42 17.37 -1.30
N VAL A 1022 -17.41 17.80 -0.53
CA VAL A 1022 -16.01 17.34 -0.67
C VAL A 1022 -15.87 15.88 -0.26
N ALA A 1023 -16.45 15.48 0.87
CA ALA A 1023 -16.46 14.09 1.30
C ALA A 1023 -17.18 13.18 0.28
N LYS A 1024 -18.26 13.67 -0.33
CA LYS A 1024 -18.98 12.96 -1.39
C LYS A 1024 -18.15 12.83 -2.67
N ALA A 1025 -17.38 13.85 -3.02
CA ALA A 1025 -16.48 13.80 -4.18
C ALA A 1025 -15.42 12.70 -4.02
N PHE A 1026 -14.82 12.56 -2.84
CA PHE A 1026 -13.87 11.46 -2.55
C PHE A 1026 -14.52 10.08 -2.54
N ALA A 1027 -15.74 9.95 -2.01
CA ALA A 1027 -16.45 8.67 -2.00
C ALA A 1027 -16.84 8.19 -3.41
N GLY A 1028 -17.07 9.13 -4.34
CA GLY A 1028 -17.49 8.83 -5.71
C GLY A 1028 -16.36 8.60 -6.72
N ILE A 1029 -15.10 8.88 -6.36
CA ILE A 1029 -13.96 8.81 -7.27
C ILE A 1029 -13.12 7.56 -6.98
N ASP A 1030 -12.91 6.73 -8.00
CA ASP A 1030 -11.99 5.60 -7.95
C ASP A 1030 -10.55 6.06 -8.26
N PHE A 1031 -9.72 6.17 -7.21
CA PHE A 1031 -8.31 6.55 -7.34
C PHE A 1031 -7.42 5.44 -7.91
N ASP A 1032 -7.88 4.19 -7.93
CA ASP A 1032 -7.13 3.06 -8.47
C ASP A 1032 -7.47 2.81 -9.96
N LEU A 1033 -8.44 3.55 -10.52
CA LEU A 1033 -8.83 3.48 -11.92
C LEU A 1033 -7.64 3.77 -12.86
N GLU A 1034 -6.83 4.77 -12.54
CA GLU A 1034 -5.62 5.17 -13.29
C GLU A 1034 -4.62 4.01 -13.49
N ARG A 1035 -4.63 2.99 -12.62
CA ARG A 1035 -3.73 1.82 -12.72
C ARG A 1035 -4.29 0.64 -13.51
N ARG A 1036 -5.60 0.62 -13.79
CA ARG A 1036 -6.30 -0.55 -14.36
C ARG A 1036 -7.08 -0.24 -15.64
N ALA A 1037 -7.41 1.03 -15.88
CA ALA A 1037 -8.21 1.46 -17.02
C ALA A 1037 -7.35 1.90 -18.21
N SER A 1038 -7.87 1.68 -19.40
CA SER A 1038 -7.36 2.26 -20.64
C SER A 1038 -7.47 3.78 -20.65
N HIS A 1039 -6.65 4.41 -21.48
CA HIS A 1039 -6.72 5.85 -21.73
C HIS A 1039 -8.14 6.30 -22.11
N HIS A 1040 -8.84 5.51 -22.95
CA HIS A 1040 -10.22 5.79 -23.33
C HIS A 1040 -11.21 5.74 -22.15
N GLU A 1041 -11.11 4.70 -21.31
CA GLU A 1041 -11.93 4.59 -20.10
C GLU A 1041 -11.64 5.71 -19.10
N LEU A 1042 -10.39 6.18 -19.01
CA LEU A 1042 -10.04 7.34 -18.18
C LEU A 1042 -10.61 8.65 -18.71
N VAL A 1043 -10.71 8.82 -20.03
CA VAL A 1043 -11.40 9.96 -20.62
C VAL A 1043 -12.89 9.93 -20.28
N LEU A 1044 -13.54 8.76 -20.39
CA LEU A 1044 -14.96 8.61 -20.03
C LEU A 1044 -15.19 8.83 -18.53
N ALA A 1045 -14.36 8.23 -17.67
CA ALA A 1045 -14.45 8.41 -16.23
C ALA A 1045 -14.20 9.86 -15.80
N ASN A 1046 -13.33 10.59 -16.50
CA ASN A 1046 -13.18 12.03 -16.29
C ASN A 1046 -14.49 12.78 -16.61
N GLU A 1047 -15.21 12.44 -17.68
CA GLU A 1047 -16.53 13.01 -17.97
C GLU A 1047 -17.55 12.70 -16.87
N ASP A 1048 -17.59 11.45 -16.40
CA ASP A 1048 -18.50 11.04 -15.32
C ASP A 1048 -18.18 11.77 -14.00
N ASN A 1049 -16.89 11.91 -13.68
CA ASN A 1049 -16.43 12.67 -12.51
C ASN A 1049 -16.79 14.16 -12.62
N ARG A 1050 -16.62 14.77 -13.81
CA ARG A 1050 -17.02 16.16 -14.09
C ARG A 1050 -18.51 16.36 -13.86
N TRP A 1051 -19.37 15.49 -14.42
CA TRP A 1051 -20.82 15.58 -14.24
C TRP A 1051 -21.25 15.34 -12.80
N THR A 1052 -20.58 14.43 -12.11
CA THR A 1052 -20.86 14.14 -10.70
C THR A 1052 -20.51 15.33 -9.83
N LEU A 1053 -19.31 15.91 -9.99
CA LEU A 1053 -18.93 17.12 -9.27
C LEU A 1053 -19.80 18.32 -9.64
N TRP A 1054 -20.15 18.49 -10.92
CA TRP A 1054 -21.04 19.56 -11.37
C TRP A 1054 -22.40 19.49 -10.66
N ARG A 1055 -23.02 18.31 -10.58
CA ARG A 1055 -24.30 18.13 -9.86
C ARG A 1055 -24.17 18.45 -8.37
N MET A 1056 -23.06 18.04 -7.74
CA MET A 1056 -22.81 18.32 -6.33
C MET A 1056 -22.66 19.83 -6.07
N LEU A 1057 -21.89 20.53 -6.90
CA LEU A 1057 -21.71 21.98 -6.80
C LEU A 1057 -23.01 22.74 -7.12
N ASP A 1058 -23.77 22.31 -8.13
CA ASP A 1058 -25.05 22.94 -8.47
C ASP A 1058 -26.06 22.84 -7.32
N GLN A 1059 -26.13 21.68 -6.65
CA GLN A 1059 -26.93 21.51 -5.44
C GLN A 1059 -26.41 22.35 -4.27
N ALA A 1060 -25.10 22.44 -4.09
CA ALA A 1060 -24.50 23.27 -3.04
C ALA A 1060 -24.82 24.75 -3.27
N PHE A 1061 -24.68 25.24 -4.50
CA PHE A 1061 -25.00 26.63 -4.83
C PHE A 1061 -26.51 26.91 -4.79
N ALA A 1062 -27.37 25.92 -5.07
CA ALA A 1062 -28.81 26.08 -4.89
C ALA A 1062 -29.19 26.26 -3.41
N ALA A 1063 -28.47 25.60 -2.50
CA ALA A 1063 -28.67 25.72 -1.05
C ALA A 1063 -28.07 27.03 -0.49
N ASP A 1064 -26.92 27.45 -1.01
CA ASP A 1064 -26.27 28.73 -0.69
C ASP A 1064 -25.76 29.42 -1.97
N PRO A 1065 -26.54 30.36 -2.54
CA PRO A 1065 -26.16 31.05 -3.76
C PRO A 1065 -24.88 31.89 -3.66
N GLU A 1066 -24.47 32.33 -2.47
CA GLU A 1066 -23.25 33.13 -2.30
C GLU A 1066 -21.99 32.27 -2.32
N ALA A 1067 -22.08 30.97 -1.99
CA ALA A 1067 -20.96 30.03 -2.03
C ALA A 1067 -20.32 29.88 -3.43
N CYS A 1068 -21.01 30.28 -4.50
CA CYS A 1068 -20.40 30.29 -5.84
C CYS A 1068 -19.32 31.38 -6.00
N ARG A 1069 -19.39 32.47 -5.21
CA ARG A 1069 -18.38 33.53 -5.20
C ARG A 1069 -17.05 33.08 -4.62
N ASP A 1070 -17.07 32.14 -3.67
CA ASP A 1070 -15.86 31.54 -3.09
C ASP A 1070 -15.03 30.79 -4.16
N LEU A 1071 -15.67 30.38 -5.25
CA LEU A 1071 -15.01 29.78 -6.42
C LEU A 1071 -14.76 30.80 -7.56
N GLY A 1072 -14.88 32.10 -7.27
CA GLY A 1072 -14.67 33.18 -8.24
C GLY A 1072 -15.79 33.33 -9.26
N LEU A 1073 -16.96 32.75 -9.03
CA LEU A 1073 -18.10 32.77 -9.95
C LEU A 1073 -19.05 33.94 -9.63
N GLU A 1074 -19.62 34.53 -10.67
CA GLU A 1074 -20.65 35.55 -10.60
C GLU A 1074 -22.04 34.90 -10.42
N PRO A 1075 -22.84 35.30 -9.43
CA PRO A 1075 -24.18 34.76 -9.23
C PRO A 1075 -25.15 35.26 -10.30
N LYS A 1076 -26.22 34.48 -10.55
CA LYS A 1076 -27.31 34.77 -11.49
C LYS A 1076 -26.88 34.96 -12.95
N LEU A 1077 -25.67 34.53 -13.32
CA LEU A 1077 -25.19 34.63 -14.69
C LEU A 1077 -25.91 33.63 -15.61
N PRO A 1078 -26.57 34.07 -16.70
CA PRO A 1078 -27.26 33.19 -17.62
C PRO A 1078 -26.29 32.39 -18.49
N ARG A 1079 -26.80 31.37 -19.18
CA ARG A 1079 -26.03 30.60 -20.16
C ARG A 1079 -26.02 31.33 -21.50
N PHE A 1080 -24.84 31.53 -22.07
CA PHE A 1080 -24.67 32.15 -23.37
C PHE A 1080 -24.38 31.12 -24.48
N ASP A 1081 -24.93 31.36 -25.67
CA ASP A 1081 -24.63 30.62 -26.89
C ASP A 1081 -23.25 31.00 -27.48
N ALA A 1082 -22.91 30.47 -28.66
CA ALA A 1082 -21.64 30.76 -29.33
C ALA A 1082 -21.52 32.21 -29.82
N HIS A 1083 -22.63 32.95 -29.92
CA HIS A 1083 -22.70 34.33 -30.38
C HIS A 1083 -22.84 35.34 -29.23
N GLY A 1084 -22.67 34.90 -27.98
CA GLY A 1084 -22.77 35.77 -26.81
C GLY A 1084 -24.21 36.16 -26.45
N ARG A 1085 -25.23 35.52 -27.05
CA ARG A 1085 -26.64 35.77 -26.73
C ARG A 1085 -27.09 34.83 -25.62
N ILE A 1086 -28.08 35.27 -24.84
CA ILE A 1086 -28.67 34.45 -23.77
C ILE A 1086 -29.37 33.24 -24.39
N ALA A 1087 -28.83 32.05 -24.16
CA ALA A 1087 -29.42 30.78 -24.57
C ALA A 1087 -30.47 30.29 -23.56
N SER A 1088 -30.19 30.45 -22.27
CA SER A 1088 -31.13 30.11 -21.19
C SER A 1088 -30.83 30.90 -19.92
N PRO A 1089 -31.83 31.16 -19.05
CA PRO A 1089 -31.58 31.71 -17.73
C PRO A 1089 -30.72 30.76 -16.87
N ALA A 1090 -30.16 31.26 -15.77
CA ALA A 1090 -29.46 30.44 -14.79
C ALA A 1090 -30.43 29.40 -14.18
N LYS A 1091 -30.03 28.12 -14.12
CA LYS A 1091 -30.89 27.03 -13.61
C LYS A 1091 -31.04 27.02 -12.09
N SER A 1092 -29.95 27.34 -11.38
CA SER A 1092 -29.86 27.36 -9.91
C SER A 1092 -29.35 28.74 -9.47
N ALA A 1093 -28.22 28.83 -8.75
CA ALA A 1093 -27.61 30.10 -8.38
C ALA A 1093 -26.84 30.77 -9.52
N THR A 1094 -26.18 30.00 -10.41
CA THR A 1094 -25.43 30.54 -11.54
C THR A 1094 -25.18 29.48 -12.63
N THR A 1095 -24.65 29.90 -13.78
CA THR A 1095 -24.16 28.99 -14.82
C THR A 1095 -22.65 28.82 -14.70
N PHE A 1096 -22.18 27.57 -14.65
CA PHE A 1096 -20.76 27.23 -14.59
C PHE A 1096 -20.49 25.87 -15.27
N GLU A 1097 -19.22 25.60 -15.53
CA GLU A 1097 -18.69 24.36 -16.10
C GLU A 1097 -17.67 23.76 -15.13
N VAL A 1098 -17.76 22.45 -14.86
CA VAL A 1098 -16.63 21.71 -14.30
C VAL A 1098 -15.79 21.24 -15.48
N PHE A 1099 -14.59 21.82 -15.64
CA PHE A 1099 -13.72 21.62 -16.80
C PHE A 1099 -12.97 20.29 -16.72
N SER A 1100 -12.44 19.93 -15.54
CA SER A 1100 -11.76 18.65 -15.32
C SER A 1100 -11.87 18.21 -13.86
N VAL A 1101 -11.86 16.89 -13.61
CA VAL A 1101 -11.81 16.30 -12.27
C VAL A 1101 -10.87 15.10 -12.31
N ARG A 1102 -9.63 15.32 -11.86
CA ARG A 1102 -8.53 14.38 -12.03
C ARG A 1102 -8.04 13.87 -10.68
N PRO A 1103 -8.26 12.58 -10.34
CA PRO A 1103 -7.58 11.97 -9.20
C PRO A 1103 -6.08 11.88 -9.47
N ALA A 1104 -5.26 12.11 -8.46
CA ALA A 1104 -3.81 11.97 -8.50
C ALA A 1104 -3.30 11.20 -7.28
N GLN A 1105 -2.31 10.35 -7.52
CA GLN A 1105 -1.62 9.53 -6.52
C GLN A 1105 -0.12 9.80 -6.60
N ARG A 1106 0.46 10.48 -5.61
CA ARG A 1106 1.88 10.86 -5.58
C ARG A 1106 2.59 10.20 -4.41
N ILE A 1107 3.84 9.80 -4.61
CA ILE A 1107 4.66 9.22 -3.55
C ILE A 1107 5.72 10.25 -3.13
N GLY A 1108 5.69 10.65 -1.85
CA GLY A 1108 6.69 11.53 -1.25
C GLY A 1108 8.04 10.82 -1.09
N PRO A 1109 9.15 11.57 -0.90
CA PRO A 1109 10.47 10.98 -0.67
C PRO A 1109 10.56 10.07 0.57
N ASP A 1110 9.65 10.25 1.53
CA ASP A 1110 9.49 9.44 2.74
C ASP A 1110 8.64 8.17 2.51
N GLY A 1111 8.18 7.94 1.28
CA GLY A 1111 7.31 6.81 0.91
C GLY A 1111 5.83 7.03 1.22
N THR A 1112 5.43 8.21 1.69
CA THR A 1112 4.01 8.53 1.93
C THR A 1112 3.25 8.63 0.61
N LEU A 1113 2.05 8.02 0.56
CA LEU A 1113 1.16 8.13 -0.60
C LEU A 1113 0.18 9.28 -0.39
N GLN A 1114 0.25 10.30 -1.23
CA GLN A 1114 -0.68 11.41 -1.26
C GLN A 1114 -1.78 11.17 -2.29
N ARG A 1115 -3.04 11.23 -1.83
CA ARG A 1115 -4.23 11.16 -2.69
C ARG A 1115 -4.92 12.50 -2.75
N THR A 1116 -4.96 13.09 -3.95
CA THR A 1116 -5.57 14.40 -4.18
C THR A 1116 -6.53 14.37 -5.36
N ILE A 1117 -7.60 15.16 -5.31
CA ILE A 1117 -8.43 15.42 -6.49
C ILE A 1117 -8.13 16.85 -6.95
N VAL A 1118 -7.77 17.00 -8.22
CA VAL A 1118 -7.60 18.29 -8.87
C VAL A 1118 -8.85 18.55 -9.69
N ALA A 1119 -9.65 19.53 -9.27
CA ALA A 1119 -10.89 19.90 -9.94
C ALA A 1119 -10.81 21.33 -10.44
N VAL A 1120 -11.18 21.55 -11.71
CA VAL A 1120 -11.15 22.88 -12.33
C VAL A 1120 -12.58 23.30 -12.62
N VAL A 1121 -12.99 24.44 -12.07
CA VAL A 1121 -14.33 25.01 -12.22
C VAL A 1121 -14.22 26.35 -12.93
N HIS A 1122 -15.03 26.57 -13.97
CA HIS A 1122 -15.02 27.78 -14.78
C HIS A 1122 -16.40 28.39 -14.96
N GLN A 1123 -16.41 29.70 -15.19
CA GLN A 1123 -17.54 30.44 -15.73
C GLN A 1123 -17.06 31.40 -16.81
N ARG A 1124 -17.94 31.72 -17.76
CA ARG A 1124 -17.66 32.65 -18.85
C ARG A 1124 -18.80 33.64 -19.03
N ARG A 1125 -18.47 34.89 -19.38
CA ARG A 1125 -19.41 35.90 -19.84
C ARG A 1125 -18.89 36.61 -21.10
N PRO A 1126 -19.76 36.97 -22.05
CA PRO A 1126 -19.35 37.79 -23.19
C PRO A 1126 -19.13 39.23 -22.73
N VAL A 1127 -18.06 39.86 -23.19
CA VAL A 1127 -17.77 41.27 -22.95
C VAL A 1127 -17.65 41.97 -24.30
N PRO A 1128 -18.52 42.95 -24.61
CA PRO A 1128 -18.49 43.65 -25.88
C PRO A 1128 -17.25 44.54 -26.01
N PHE A 1129 -16.63 44.58 -27.18
CA PHE A 1129 -15.43 45.41 -27.42
C PHE A 1129 -15.73 46.92 -27.26
N ASP A 1130 -16.94 47.33 -27.62
CA ASP A 1130 -17.40 48.72 -27.52
C ASP A 1130 -18.00 49.06 -26.14
N GLY A 1131 -18.03 48.09 -25.22
CA GLY A 1131 -18.63 48.22 -23.89
C GLY A 1131 -20.17 48.33 -23.89
N LYS A 1132 -20.83 48.16 -25.05
CA LYS A 1132 -22.26 48.43 -25.23
C LYS A 1132 -23.04 47.23 -25.76
N ASP A 1133 -22.63 46.64 -26.90
CA ASP A 1133 -23.40 45.58 -27.56
C ASP A 1133 -22.51 44.46 -28.09
N VAL A 1134 -22.81 43.23 -27.69
CA VAL A 1134 -22.10 42.01 -28.14
C VAL A 1134 -22.28 41.75 -29.64
N ALA A 1135 -23.32 42.33 -30.26
CA ALA A 1135 -23.54 42.26 -31.71
C ALA A 1135 -22.43 42.97 -32.51
N ASN A 1136 -21.75 43.95 -31.91
CA ASN A 1136 -20.64 44.69 -32.52
C ASN A 1136 -19.27 44.01 -32.32
N GLY A 1137 -19.27 42.76 -31.83
CA GLY A 1137 -18.08 41.99 -31.51
C GLY A 1137 -17.82 41.96 -30.00
N PHE A 1138 -17.36 40.80 -29.52
CA PHE A 1138 -17.11 40.55 -28.10
C PHE A 1138 -15.97 39.57 -27.92
N PHE A 1139 -15.45 39.49 -26.70
CA PHE A 1139 -14.55 38.41 -26.26
C PHE A 1139 -15.12 37.68 -25.05
N TRP A 1140 -14.63 36.46 -24.80
CA TRP A 1140 -15.02 35.68 -23.62
C TRP A 1140 -14.15 36.08 -22.42
N PHE A 1141 -14.77 36.68 -21.41
CA PHE A 1141 -14.12 36.88 -20.11
C PHE A 1141 -14.40 35.68 -19.21
N ARG A 1142 -13.34 35.14 -18.58
CA ARG A 1142 -13.42 33.91 -17.79
C ARG A 1142 -12.99 34.09 -16.34
N SER A 1143 -13.67 33.34 -15.48
CA SER A 1143 -13.42 33.25 -14.05
C SER A 1143 -13.55 31.80 -13.58
N GLY A 1144 -13.15 31.55 -12.34
CA GLY A 1144 -13.27 30.22 -11.74
C GLY A 1144 -12.18 29.91 -10.74
N ALA A 1145 -12.06 28.63 -10.42
CA ALA A 1145 -11.09 28.14 -9.44
C ALA A 1145 -10.51 26.78 -9.80
N THR A 1146 -9.23 26.60 -9.51
CA THR A 1146 -8.61 25.27 -9.38
C THR A 1146 -8.67 24.84 -7.93
N LEU A 1147 -9.30 23.70 -7.66
CA LEU A 1147 -9.48 23.13 -6.33
C LEU A 1147 -8.56 21.94 -6.14
N ILE A 1148 -7.77 21.98 -5.07
CA ILE A 1148 -6.98 20.84 -4.60
C ILE A 1148 -7.70 20.26 -3.41
N LEU A 1149 -8.35 19.12 -3.61
CA LEU A 1149 -9.00 18.38 -2.54
C LEU A 1149 -8.03 17.34 -2.00
N ASP A 1150 -7.90 17.26 -0.68
CA ASP A 1150 -6.97 16.39 0.02
C ASP A 1150 -7.71 15.55 1.06
N ALA A 1151 -7.33 14.28 1.21
CA ALA A 1151 -7.86 13.37 2.23
C ALA A 1151 -6.77 12.78 3.14
N ASN A 1152 -5.51 13.19 2.97
CA ASN A 1152 -4.38 12.60 3.69
C ASN A 1152 -4.37 12.93 5.21
N GLY A 1153 -5.13 13.93 5.65
CA GLY A 1153 -5.34 14.29 7.06
C GLY A 1153 -6.53 13.59 7.74
N GLY A 1154 -7.09 12.53 7.14
CA GLY A 1154 -8.21 11.76 7.68
C GLY A 1154 -9.59 12.25 7.22
N LYS A 1155 -9.88 13.56 7.31
CA LYS A 1155 -11.11 14.15 6.75
C LYS A 1155 -10.82 14.78 5.37
N PRO A 1156 -11.60 14.47 4.32
CA PRO A 1156 -11.51 15.17 3.05
C PRO A 1156 -11.77 16.67 3.18
N VAL A 1157 -10.84 17.49 2.70
CA VAL A 1157 -10.91 18.96 2.72
C VAL A 1157 -10.48 19.57 1.38
N ILE A 1158 -10.92 20.80 1.12
CA ILE A 1158 -10.35 21.71 0.13
C ILE A 1158 -9.05 22.25 0.73
N ARG A 1159 -7.92 21.68 0.33
CA ARG A 1159 -6.62 22.13 0.83
C ARG A 1159 -6.26 23.50 0.27
N TYR A 1160 -6.52 23.71 -1.02
CA TYR A 1160 -6.30 24.99 -1.70
C TYR A 1160 -7.42 25.28 -2.69
N ALA A 1161 -7.76 26.57 -2.81
CA ALA A 1161 -8.57 27.09 -3.91
C ALA A 1161 -7.80 28.22 -4.60
N VAL A 1162 -7.40 28.00 -5.86
CA VAL A 1162 -6.69 28.98 -6.67
C VAL A 1162 -7.71 29.73 -7.52
N VAL A 1163 -8.16 30.89 -7.03
CA VAL A 1163 -9.34 31.59 -7.53
C VAL A 1163 -9.01 32.76 -8.44
N LYS A 1164 -9.77 32.89 -9.53
CA LYS A 1164 -9.77 34.02 -10.47
C LYS A 1164 -11.18 34.63 -10.54
N ASN A 1165 -11.38 35.74 -9.84
CA ASN A 1165 -12.72 36.34 -9.66
C ASN A 1165 -13.33 36.94 -10.94
N ALA A 1166 -14.65 36.77 -11.11
CA ALA A 1166 -15.45 37.30 -12.22
C ALA A 1166 -15.62 38.83 -12.22
N ASP A 1167 -15.52 39.45 -11.05
CA ASP A 1167 -15.69 40.89 -10.81
C ASP A 1167 -14.35 41.66 -10.81
N SER A 1168 -13.25 40.99 -11.14
CA SER A 1168 -11.93 41.61 -11.17
C SER A 1168 -11.82 42.64 -12.31
N GLN A 1169 -12.02 43.91 -11.96
CA GLN A 1169 -11.94 45.03 -12.89
C GLN A 1169 -10.55 45.13 -13.54
N ARG A 1170 -9.48 44.89 -12.78
CA ARG A 1170 -8.11 44.91 -13.30
C ARG A 1170 -7.89 43.86 -14.40
N ARG A 1171 -8.34 42.62 -14.18
CA ARG A 1171 -8.21 41.53 -15.18
C ARG A 1171 -9.03 41.85 -16.43
N LEU A 1172 -10.23 42.38 -16.24
CA LEU A 1172 -11.08 42.81 -17.34
C LEU A 1172 -10.41 43.90 -18.17
N GLU A 1173 -9.79 44.90 -17.55
CA GLU A 1173 -9.05 45.97 -18.22
C GLU A 1173 -7.75 45.49 -18.89
N GLU A 1174 -7.03 44.54 -18.28
CA GLU A 1174 -5.85 43.90 -18.87
C GLU A 1174 -6.25 43.11 -20.13
N GLN A 1175 -7.26 42.24 -20.06
CA GLN A 1175 -7.75 41.49 -21.21
C GLN A 1175 -8.37 42.40 -22.27
N MET A 1176 -9.16 43.41 -21.87
CA MET A 1176 -9.69 44.42 -22.80
C MET A 1176 -8.58 45.16 -23.54
N ARG A 1177 -7.47 45.52 -22.88
CA ARG A 1177 -6.31 46.16 -23.55
C ARG A 1177 -5.61 45.24 -24.54
N MET A 1178 -5.50 43.95 -24.21
CA MET A 1178 -5.00 42.92 -25.14
C MET A 1178 -5.95 42.77 -26.34
N GLU A 1179 -7.26 42.85 -26.11
CA GLU A 1179 -8.30 42.66 -27.12
C GLU A 1179 -8.69 43.94 -27.90
N THR A 1180 -8.32 45.13 -27.47
CA THR A 1180 -8.67 46.40 -28.16
C THR A 1180 -7.48 47.14 -28.76
N GLY A 1181 -6.25 46.67 -28.54
CA GLY A 1181 -5.07 47.11 -29.31
C GLY A 1181 -4.28 48.28 -28.70
N GLY A 1182 -3.96 48.22 -27.40
CA GLY A 1182 -3.04 49.18 -26.75
C GLY A 1182 -1.56 48.75 -26.65
N GLY A 1183 -1.20 47.56 -27.14
CA GLY A 1183 0.19 47.06 -27.21
C GLY A 1183 0.69 47.00 -28.67
N PRO A 1184 2.01 46.98 -28.93
CA PRO A 1184 2.56 47.16 -30.26
C PRO A 1184 1.97 46.15 -31.23
N ALA A 1185 1.47 46.67 -32.35
CA ALA A 1185 0.95 45.91 -33.47
C ALA A 1185 2.02 44.96 -34.02
N SER A 1186 2.02 43.71 -33.56
CA SER A 1186 2.70 42.61 -34.24
C SER A 1186 1.93 41.33 -33.95
N LEU A 1187 1.71 40.51 -34.98
CA LEU A 1187 1.19 39.14 -34.91
C LEU A 1187 -0.32 39.00 -34.64
N ARG A 1188 -0.98 39.89 -33.89
CA ARG A 1188 -2.43 39.77 -33.59
C ARG A 1188 -3.34 39.61 -34.83
N SER A 1189 -3.07 40.33 -35.93
CA SER A 1189 -3.87 40.26 -37.17
C SER A 1189 -3.59 39.02 -38.01
N LEU A 1190 -2.48 38.33 -37.74
CA LEU A 1190 -2.12 37.09 -38.41
C LEU A 1190 -2.73 35.89 -37.66
N TYR A 1191 -2.65 35.82 -36.32
CA TYR A 1191 -2.95 34.57 -35.57
C TYR A 1191 -4.42 34.24 -35.41
N PHE A 1192 -5.28 35.25 -35.31
CA PHE A 1192 -6.68 35.07 -34.91
C PHE A 1192 -7.65 35.88 -35.79
N GLY A 1193 -7.18 36.29 -36.97
CA GLY A 1193 -7.98 36.96 -37.99
C GLY A 1193 -8.05 36.14 -39.27
N GLY A 1194 -9.07 35.28 -39.40
CA GLY A 1194 -9.53 34.76 -40.70
C GLY A 1194 -8.88 33.46 -41.19
N LEU A 1195 -7.79 33.00 -40.56
CA LEU A 1195 -7.25 31.63 -40.66
C LEU A 1195 -7.24 30.99 -39.26
N ASP A 1196 -8.43 30.91 -38.65
CA ASP A 1196 -8.68 30.56 -37.24
C ASP A 1196 -8.26 29.14 -36.76
N ARG A 1197 -7.34 28.44 -37.44
CA ARG A 1197 -7.17 26.97 -37.29
C ARG A 1197 -5.87 26.49 -36.66
N GLU A 1198 -4.76 27.25 -36.72
CA GLU A 1198 -3.43 26.72 -36.35
C GLU A 1198 -2.53 27.77 -35.63
N PRO A 1199 -2.83 28.13 -34.36
CA PRO A 1199 -2.14 29.24 -33.66
C PRO A 1199 -0.63 29.01 -33.43
N PHE A 1200 -0.19 27.77 -33.20
CA PHE A 1200 1.22 27.45 -32.99
C PHE A 1200 2.03 27.45 -34.30
N ALA A 1201 1.43 27.03 -35.42
CA ALA A 1201 2.06 27.14 -36.74
C ALA A 1201 2.50 28.57 -37.03
N MET A 1202 1.64 29.51 -36.62
CA MET A 1202 1.89 30.94 -36.75
C MET A 1202 2.89 31.44 -35.70
N MET A 1203 2.90 30.85 -34.48
CA MET A 1203 3.85 31.15 -33.40
C MET A 1203 5.30 30.92 -33.81
N HIS A 1204 5.52 29.87 -34.59
CA HIS A 1204 6.85 29.44 -35.00
C HIS A 1204 7.23 29.91 -36.43
N ALA A 1205 6.34 30.62 -37.12
CA ALA A 1205 6.61 31.25 -38.41
C ALA A 1205 7.24 32.64 -38.23
N GLU A 1206 8.39 32.89 -38.87
CA GLU A 1206 8.96 34.24 -38.93
C GLU A 1206 8.19 35.12 -39.92
N ARG A 1207 8.26 36.45 -39.69
CA ARG A 1207 7.65 37.48 -40.54
C ARG A 1207 7.97 37.26 -42.03
N GLY A 1208 7.06 36.66 -42.77
CA GLY A 1208 7.09 36.68 -44.24
C GLY A 1208 6.90 35.35 -44.97
N GLU A 1209 6.99 34.19 -44.33
CA GLU A 1209 6.71 32.92 -45.02
C GLU A 1209 5.22 32.54 -44.93
N HIS A 1210 4.40 33.34 -45.60
CA HIS A 1210 3.05 32.94 -46.02
C HIS A 1210 3.12 32.57 -47.49
N ASP A 1211 3.66 31.39 -47.82
CA ASP A 1211 3.50 30.86 -49.17
C ASP A 1211 3.11 29.38 -49.14
N HIS A 1212 1.83 29.20 -49.48
CA HIS A 1212 1.07 28.06 -49.95
C HIS A 1212 1.59 26.61 -49.80
N GLY A 1213 0.75 25.83 -49.13
CA GLY A 1213 0.44 24.42 -49.41
C GLY A 1213 -1.01 24.13 -49.05
#